data_AF-A0A2G6U345-F1
#
_entry.id   AF-A0A2G6U345-F1
#
_cell.length_a   1.000
_cell.length_b   1.000
_cell.length_c   1.000
_cell.angle_alpha   90.00
_cell.angle_beta   90.00
_cell.angle_gamma   90.00
#
_symmetry.space_group_name_H-M   'P 1'
#
loop_
_entity.id
_entity.type
_entity.pdbx_description
1 polymer ?
#
loop_
_entity_poly.entity_id
_entity_poly.type
_entity_poly.pdbx_seq_one_letter_code
_entity_poly.pdbx_strand_id
1 'polypeptide(L)'
;MNENLQSHGTVDVGGMWGDPMKLSQAAAQYATDAWQRSLLYADIRRQRGNQYREHLAEEVPNVLSFRAEIVMSGLDLPRPVNYGLARIAPMEGTVIDPAKRPFIVVDPRAGHGPGIGGFKPDSEIGAALKAGHPCYFVGFLPDPVPGQTVEDVMRAEAQFVRKVAELHPESRGKPAVIGNCQAGWQILMTAAVWPELFGPIIVAGAPLSYWAGDNPMRYGGGLMGGSWMTALTSDLGAGRFDGAWLVQNFENLNPANTLWEKQYQVYADVDTEGPRYLGFEKYWGGYVFLEGREMQYIVDNLFIGNRLATAELTTSDGVRIDLRNIRSPIVVFCSHGDNITPPGQALGWITDLYRDDEDIAAHDQTIVFATHDSIGHLGIFVSGAVGRKEHREFAAHIDIIDLLPAGIYRAEIADRPAGVPAQDLTDDAYLMKIRRSDLAEVRAIVRPDPESERHFAAAARVSEINLALYRNTVQPWVQALSTPLSARWLQAMHPLRVGYECWSDSHPLAPVVAQAAEHAREDRHPVEPDNPFLKAQQAMSQAVVHLLDTYRDQRDAMQARLFHAIYGSPLVQALAGQSRQDDGPPRPHPGESPEHCQYMRQELARLHESVAQGGLYEAVIRALFHVLRARGEADERHFRHAWRLLQDHLGGVPPDMAQFRRIVRRQALLMQREPDAAMAAIPRLLAASPAADIRWGMTTVDELANQGGNLSDAEHQRLLQAMGHFVQALEAAESRQAKEQTERLPAIAPASVAEPEPAPLTAPSAAPLTAPAAAPEPAPEPAPVPESAPAAKRPARAQASRAHPSPRKKR
;
A
#
# COMPACT_ATOMS: atom_id res chain seq x y z
N MET A 1 28.79 -15.03 -7.61
CA MET A 1 29.70 -14.74 -8.73
C MET A 1 31.03 -14.32 -8.10
N ASN A 2 31.81 -15.32 -7.69
CA ASN A 2 33.10 -15.16 -7.00
C ASN A 2 34.18 -15.51 -8.00
N GLU A 3 34.74 -14.50 -8.68
CA GLU A 3 36.02 -14.58 -9.39
C GLU A 3 36.33 -13.19 -9.96
N ASN A 4 36.91 -12.31 -9.12
CA ASN A 4 37.70 -11.15 -9.54
C ASN A 4 38.43 -10.55 -8.33
N LEU A 5 39.21 -11.39 -7.65
CA LEU A 5 40.21 -10.98 -6.67
C LEU A 5 41.57 -11.40 -7.25
N GLN A 6 42.12 -10.62 -8.19
CA GLN A 6 43.55 -10.67 -8.54
C GLN A 6 43.92 -9.59 -9.58
N SER A 7 44.13 -8.36 -9.11
CA SER A 7 45.14 -7.43 -9.65
C SER A 7 45.36 -6.26 -8.68
N HIS A 8 45.68 -6.55 -7.43
CA HIS A 8 46.22 -5.51 -6.55
C HIS A 8 47.65 -5.21 -6.98
N GLY A 9 47.87 -4.04 -7.57
CA GLY A 9 49.20 -3.43 -7.65
C GLY A 9 49.75 -3.34 -6.23
N THR A 10 50.77 -4.13 -5.94
CA THR A 10 51.49 -4.09 -4.67
C THR A 10 52.21 -2.76 -4.60
N VAL A 11 51.69 -1.82 -3.81
CA VAL A 11 52.45 -0.66 -3.36
C VAL A 11 53.68 -1.19 -2.63
N ASP A 12 54.86 -0.74 -3.03
CA ASP A 12 56.09 -0.96 -2.26
C ASP A 12 56.04 -0.10 -0.99
N VAL A 13 55.22 -0.55 -0.03
CA VAL A 13 55.10 0.06 1.30
C VAL A 13 56.46 0.02 2.01
N GLY A 14 57.33 -0.94 1.68
CA GLY A 14 58.70 -1.03 2.21
C GLY A 14 59.61 0.12 1.76
N GLY A 15 59.55 0.49 0.48
CA GLY A 15 60.37 1.59 -0.09
C GLY A 15 59.96 2.99 0.35
N MET A 16 58.67 3.20 0.68
CA MET A 16 58.13 4.51 1.08
C MET A 16 58.45 4.87 2.55
N TRP A 17 58.60 3.86 3.41
CA TRP A 17 59.04 4.03 4.81
C TRP A 17 60.56 4.20 4.93
N GLY A 18 61.31 3.89 3.86
CA GLY A 18 62.76 4.07 3.76
C GLY A 18 63.21 5.47 3.29
N ASP A 19 62.30 6.32 2.81
CA ASP A 19 62.60 7.67 2.31
C ASP A 19 61.73 8.74 3.03
N PRO A 20 62.28 9.39 4.07
CA PRO A 20 61.57 10.39 4.89
C PRO A 20 61.00 11.56 4.08
N MET A 21 61.63 11.93 2.95
CA MET A 21 61.19 13.05 2.13
C MET A 21 59.90 12.71 1.38
N LYS A 22 59.80 11.51 0.79
CA LYS A 22 58.58 11.05 0.11
C LYS A 22 57.40 10.93 1.08
N LEU A 23 57.65 10.43 2.29
CA LEU A 23 56.62 10.33 3.33
C LEU A 23 56.14 11.72 3.77
N SER A 24 57.05 12.68 3.96
CA SER A 24 56.69 14.07 4.32
C SER A 24 55.86 14.76 3.22
N GLN A 25 56.19 14.51 1.95
CA GLN A 25 55.47 15.07 0.82
C GLN A 25 54.06 14.46 0.69
N ALA A 26 53.94 13.15 0.86
CA ALA A 26 52.65 12.46 0.92
C ALA A 26 51.78 12.96 2.08
N ALA A 27 52.38 13.23 3.24
CA ALA A 27 51.69 13.79 4.41
C ALA A 27 51.19 15.21 4.13
N ALA A 28 52.01 16.06 3.52
CA ALA A 28 51.63 17.44 3.16
C ALA A 28 50.49 17.47 2.14
N GLN A 29 50.57 16.64 1.08
CA GLN A 29 49.49 16.51 0.09
C GLN A 29 48.18 16.07 0.73
N TYR A 30 48.22 15.05 1.60
CA TYR A 30 47.06 14.59 2.35
C TYR A 30 46.50 15.68 3.29
N ALA A 31 47.36 16.43 3.99
CA ALA A 31 46.94 17.47 4.91
C ALA A 31 46.23 18.63 4.19
N THR A 32 46.75 19.07 3.04
CA THR A 32 46.10 20.09 2.19
C THR A 32 44.72 19.62 1.75
N ASP A 33 44.64 18.41 1.21
CA ASP A 33 43.40 17.81 0.74
C ASP A 33 42.39 17.62 1.88
N ALA A 34 42.80 17.09 3.03
CA ALA A 34 41.94 16.92 4.21
C ALA A 34 41.42 18.26 4.77
N TRP A 35 42.25 19.31 4.76
CA TRP A 35 41.83 20.66 5.12
C TRP A 35 40.75 21.19 4.16
N GLN A 36 40.98 21.07 2.85
CA GLN A 36 40.01 21.48 1.84
C GLN A 36 38.69 20.70 1.98
N ARG A 37 38.75 19.38 2.12
CA ARG A 37 37.53 18.56 2.35
C ARG A 37 36.79 18.97 3.61
N SER A 38 37.50 19.34 4.68
CA SER A 38 36.88 19.80 5.93
C SER A 38 36.09 21.11 5.73
N LEU A 39 36.67 22.07 4.98
CA LEU A 39 35.98 23.33 4.65
C LEU A 39 34.75 23.09 3.77
N LEU A 40 34.89 22.27 2.73
CA LEU A 40 33.79 21.94 1.81
C LEU A 40 32.67 21.17 2.53
N TYR A 41 33.03 20.21 3.40
CA TYR A 41 32.09 19.48 4.22
C TYR A 41 31.34 20.41 5.18
N ALA A 42 32.05 21.31 5.86
CA ALA A 42 31.43 22.31 6.72
C ALA A 42 30.47 23.21 5.93
N ASP A 43 30.81 23.61 4.70
CA ASP A 43 29.91 24.38 3.85
C ASP A 43 28.66 23.58 3.43
N ILE A 44 28.80 22.30 3.07
CA ILE A 44 27.63 21.42 2.80
C ILE A 44 26.73 21.32 4.04
N ARG A 45 27.31 21.15 5.23
CA ARG A 45 26.55 21.12 6.49
C ARG A 45 25.84 22.46 6.78
N ARG A 46 26.45 23.59 6.40
CA ARG A 46 25.85 24.94 6.54
C ARG A 46 24.64 25.08 5.61
N GLN A 47 24.80 24.68 4.35
CA GLN A 47 23.73 24.67 3.36
C GLN A 47 22.55 23.81 3.83
N ARG A 48 22.82 22.66 4.46
CA ARG A 48 21.80 21.83 5.08
C ARG A 48 21.00 22.58 6.15
N GLY A 49 21.67 23.31 7.05
CA GLY A 49 21.00 24.09 8.10
C GLY A 49 20.17 25.24 7.54
N ASN A 50 20.63 25.89 6.46
CA ASN A 50 19.85 26.91 5.76
C ASN A 50 18.60 26.31 5.11
N GLN A 51 18.78 25.22 4.36
CA GLN A 51 17.68 24.49 3.70
C GLN A 51 16.63 24.02 4.72
N TYR A 52 17.05 23.56 5.89
CA TYR A 52 16.15 23.18 6.96
C TYR A 52 15.24 24.33 7.41
N ARG A 53 15.81 25.53 7.59
CA ARG A 53 15.04 26.73 7.97
C ARG A 53 14.11 27.20 6.87
N GLU A 54 14.57 27.18 5.62
CA GLU A 54 13.73 27.48 4.46
C GLU A 54 12.54 26.53 4.39
N HIS A 55 12.78 25.23 4.57
CA HIS A 55 11.74 24.21 4.54
C HIS A 55 10.73 24.38 5.69
N LEU A 56 11.18 24.69 6.91
CA LEU A 56 10.28 24.98 8.03
C LEU A 56 9.42 26.24 7.83
N ALA A 57 9.85 27.17 6.97
CA ALA A 57 9.11 28.39 6.65
C ALA A 57 8.10 28.21 5.51
N GLU A 58 8.09 27.06 4.83
CA GLU A 58 7.09 26.72 3.82
C GLU A 58 5.70 26.58 4.46
N GLU A 59 4.63 27.07 3.81
CA GLU A 59 3.26 26.95 4.34
C GLU A 59 2.77 25.49 4.34
N VAL A 60 3.16 24.73 3.31
CA VAL A 60 2.84 23.31 3.12
C VAL A 60 4.15 22.57 2.84
N PRO A 61 4.99 22.34 3.87
CA PRO A 61 6.30 21.75 3.66
C PRO A 61 6.17 20.32 3.15
N ASN A 62 6.74 20.05 1.99
CA ASN A 62 6.78 18.73 1.38
C ASN A 62 7.99 18.59 0.44
N VAL A 63 8.29 17.35 0.05
CA VAL A 63 9.39 17.03 -0.87
C VAL A 63 8.90 16.47 -2.21
N LEU A 64 7.65 16.75 -2.57
CA LEU A 64 7.05 16.27 -3.80
C LEU A 64 7.69 16.95 -5.02
N SER A 65 8.25 16.17 -5.95
CA SER A 65 8.86 16.70 -7.18
C SER A 65 7.86 17.02 -8.30
N PHE A 66 6.57 16.79 -8.06
CA PHE A 66 5.49 16.97 -9.04
C PHE A 66 4.66 18.20 -8.72
N ARG A 67 4.17 18.88 -9.77
CA ARG A 67 3.16 19.92 -9.60
C ARG A 67 1.85 19.27 -9.18
N ALA A 68 1.24 19.79 -8.11
CA ALA A 68 0.02 19.26 -7.55
C ALA A 68 -1.00 20.38 -7.31
N GLU A 69 -2.28 20.05 -7.44
CA GLU A 69 -3.41 20.94 -7.18
C GLU A 69 -4.25 20.33 -6.07
N ILE A 70 -4.53 21.08 -5.00
CA ILE A 70 -5.38 20.61 -3.91
C ILE A 70 -6.82 20.47 -4.40
N VAL A 71 -7.38 19.27 -4.25
CA VAL A 71 -8.75 18.92 -4.67
C VAL A 71 -9.69 18.88 -3.47
N MET A 72 -9.19 18.44 -2.32
CA MET A 72 -9.96 18.35 -1.08
C MET A 72 -9.04 18.53 0.12
N SER A 73 -9.42 19.41 1.05
CA SER A 73 -8.74 19.59 2.32
C SER A 73 -9.46 18.81 3.41
N GLY A 74 -8.71 18.05 4.22
CA GLY A 74 -9.23 17.38 5.40
C GLY A 74 -9.68 18.36 6.49
N LEU A 75 -9.22 19.61 6.46
CA LEU A 75 -9.64 20.65 7.41
C LEU A 75 -11.10 21.07 7.23
N ASP A 76 -11.65 20.89 6.02
CA ASP A 76 -13.01 21.28 5.67
C ASP A 76 -14.03 20.15 5.89
N LEU A 77 -13.57 18.97 6.34
CA LEU A 77 -14.42 17.82 6.61
C LEU A 77 -15.15 17.96 7.96
N PRO A 78 -16.30 17.26 8.16
CA PRO A 78 -17.05 17.32 9.42
C PRO A 78 -16.24 16.92 10.66
N ARG A 79 -15.24 16.05 10.47
CA ARG A 79 -14.22 15.73 11.45
C ARG A 79 -12.87 16.17 10.87
N PRO A 80 -12.41 17.39 11.20
CA PRO A 80 -11.24 17.95 10.54
C PRO A 80 -9.96 17.17 10.84
N VAL A 81 -9.14 16.96 9.82
CA VAL A 81 -7.82 16.34 9.93
C VAL A 81 -6.78 17.14 9.16
N ASN A 82 -5.50 17.00 9.52
CA ASN A 82 -4.40 17.70 8.86
C ASN A 82 -3.98 17.10 7.51
N TYR A 83 -4.80 16.23 6.91
CA TYR A 83 -4.52 15.58 5.63
C TYR A 83 -5.16 16.34 4.46
N GLY A 84 -4.64 16.17 3.25
CA GLY A 84 -5.21 16.76 2.04
C GLY A 84 -4.99 15.88 0.82
N LEU A 85 -5.98 15.89 -0.09
CA LEU A 85 -5.94 15.23 -1.39
C LEU A 85 -5.52 16.22 -2.47
N ALA A 86 -4.45 15.90 -3.18
CA ALA A 86 -3.96 16.66 -4.31
C ALA A 86 -4.02 15.84 -5.61
N ARG A 87 -4.41 16.47 -6.72
CA ARG A 87 -4.28 15.92 -8.07
C ARG A 87 -2.89 16.23 -8.59
N ILE A 88 -2.21 15.22 -9.12
CA ILE A 88 -0.89 15.38 -9.73
C ILE A 88 -1.04 15.79 -11.19
N ALA A 89 -0.31 16.83 -11.60
CA ALA A 89 -0.25 17.24 -12.99
C ALA A 89 0.62 16.25 -13.81
N PRO A 90 0.22 15.91 -15.05
CA PRO A 90 1.03 15.07 -15.92
C PRO A 90 2.43 15.66 -16.16
N MET A 91 3.43 14.79 -16.30
CA MET A 91 4.76 15.20 -16.76
C MET A 91 4.72 15.59 -18.25
N GLU A 92 5.65 16.43 -18.68
CA GLU A 92 5.79 16.80 -20.08
C GLU A 92 5.98 15.55 -20.97
N GLY A 93 5.21 15.46 -22.05
CA GLY A 93 5.23 14.31 -22.96
C GLY A 93 4.45 13.07 -22.49
N THR A 94 3.82 13.11 -21.31
CA THR A 94 2.99 12.00 -20.81
C THR A 94 1.51 12.23 -21.12
N VAL A 95 0.88 11.27 -21.82
CA VAL A 95 -0.57 11.30 -22.11
C VAL A 95 -1.30 10.48 -21.06
N ILE A 96 -2.24 11.12 -20.37
CA ILE A 96 -3.12 10.48 -19.39
C ILE A 96 -4.46 10.14 -20.04
N ASP A 97 -4.92 8.92 -19.85
CA ASP A 97 -6.24 8.46 -20.28
C ASP A 97 -7.22 8.59 -19.09
N PRO A 98 -8.21 9.51 -19.14
CA PRO A 98 -9.19 9.67 -18.06
C PRO A 98 -10.04 8.42 -17.80
N ALA A 99 -10.19 7.52 -18.77
CA ALA A 99 -10.94 6.27 -18.60
C ALA A 99 -10.12 5.18 -17.88
N LYS A 100 -8.80 5.34 -17.72
CA LYS A 100 -7.98 4.44 -16.91
C LYS A 100 -8.29 4.60 -15.42
N ARG A 101 -7.95 3.56 -14.65
CA ARG A 101 -8.08 3.57 -13.19
C ARG A 101 -7.26 4.71 -12.57
N PRO A 102 -7.84 5.59 -11.74
CA PRO A 102 -7.05 6.57 -11.02
C PRO A 102 -6.23 5.90 -9.90
N PHE A 103 -5.01 6.37 -9.70
CA PHE A 103 -4.12 5.98 -8.61
C PHE A 103 -4.10 7.05 -7.51
N ILE A 104 -4.07 6.61 -6.25
CA ILE A 104 -3.91 7.46 -5.08
C ILE A 104 -2.69 6.97 -4.30
N VAL A 105 -1.65 7.79 -4.21
CA VAL A 105 -0.44 7.49 -3.41
C VAL A 105 -0.55 8.19 -2.05
N VAL A 106 -0.40 7.44 -0.97
CA VAL A 106 -0.56 7.92 0.41
C VAL A 106 0.76 7.74 1.15
N ASP A 107 1.32 8.86 1.61
CA ASP A 107 2.61 8.86 2.27
C ASP A 107 2.53 8.56 3.76
N PRO A 108 3.60 7.95 4.33
CA PRO A 108 3.62 7.59 5.74
C PRO A 108 3.80 8.83 6.61
N ARG A 109 2.99 8.95 7.65
CA ARG A 109 3.23 9.87 8.76
C ARG A 109 4.09 9.21 9.84
N ALA A 110 5.28 8.78 9.46
CA ALA A 110 6.25 8.07 10.30
C ALA A 110 7.28 9.02 10.96
N GLY A 111 6.88 10.25 11.27
CA GLY A 111 7.74 11.28 11.88
C GLY A 111 8.38 12.25 10.89
N HIS A 112 8.40 11.93 9.60
CA HIS A 112 8.81 12.83 8.51
C HIS A 112 7.61 13.46 7.80
N GLY A 113 7.83 14.56 7.10
CA GLY A 113 6.87 15.26 6.26
C GLY A 113 6.53 14.49 4.98
N PRO A 114 5.47 14.89 4.26
CA PRO A 114 5.01 14.19 3.06
C PRO A 114 5.86 14.53 1.82
N GLY A 115 5.61 13.79 0.74
CA GLY A 115 6.16 13.96 -0.61
C GLY A 115 7.12 12.86 -1.03
N ILE A 116 7.37 11.85 -0.19
CA ILE A 116 8.35 10.81 -0.42
C ILE A 116 7.95 9.85 -1.56
N GLY A 117 6.66 9.50 -1.68
CA GLY A 117 6.11 8.70 -2.79
C GLY A 117 6.14 9.40 -4.15
N GLY A 118 6.52 10.69 -4.18
CA GLY A 118 6.77 11.48 -5.40
C GLY A 118 8.11 12.20 -5.39
N PHE A 119 9.07 11.74 -4.59
CA PHE A 119 10.35 12.44 -4.39
C PHE A 119 11.19 12.53 -5.66
N LYS A 120 11.04 11.56 -6.58
CA LYS A 120 11.75 11.51 -7.87
C LYS A 120 10.77 11.26 -9.03
N PRO A 121 11.13 11.63 -10.28
CA PRO A 121 10.29 11.37 -11.46
C PRO A 121 9.99 9.89 -11.75
N ASP A 122 10.75 8.98 -11.13
CA ASP A 122 10.65 7.53 -11.25
C ASP A 122 10.19 6.83 -9.96
N SER A 123 9.53 7.60 -9.09
CA SER A 123 8.73 7.15 -7.96
C SER A 123 7.43 6.48 -8.39
N GLU A 124 6.61 6.04 -7.44
CA GLU A 124 5.28 5.45 -7.63
C GLU A 124 4.33 6.36 -8.42
N ILE A 125 4.31 7.66 -8.11
CA ILE A 125 3.57 8.66 -8.88
C ILE A 125 4.06 8.70 -10.33
N GLY A 126 5.39 8.69 -10.51
CA GLY A 126 6.01 8.65 -11.84
C GLY A 126 5.66 7.39 -12.63
N ALA A 127 5.59 6.23 -11.97
CA ALA A 127 5.21 4.95 -12.57
C ALA A 127 3.74 4.95 -13.03
N ALA A 128 2.82 5.41 -12.17
CA ALA A 128 1.40 5.51 -12.51
C ALA A 128 1.15 6.46 -13.70
N LEU A 129 1.78 7.63 -13.68
CA LEU A 129 1.67 8.61 -14.78
C LEU A 129 2.22 8.05 -16.09
N LYS A 130 3.40 7.40 -16.08
CA LYS A 130 3.98 6.77 -17.28
C LYS A 130 3.11 5.65 -17.84
N ALA A 131 2.42 4.90 -16.99
CA ALA A 131 1.43 3.93 -17.40
C ALA A 131 0.10 4.57 -17.90
N GLY A 132 0.00 5.90 -17.89
CA GLY A 132 -1.13 6.66 -18.44
C GLY A 132 -2.31 6.83 -17.49
N HIS A 133 -2.14 6.54 -16.20
CA HIS A 133 -3.21 6.63 -15.20
C HIS A 133 -3.32 8.04 -14.61
N PRO A 134 -4.55 8.55 -14.35
CA PRO A 134 -4.73 9.72 -13.50
C PRO A 134 -4.12 9.45 -12.12
N CYS A 135 -3.38 10.41 -11.56
CA CYS A 135 -2.67 10.21 -10.30
C CYS A 135 -3.01 11.30 -9.27
N TYR A 136 -3.20 10.87 -8.03
CA TYR A 136 -3.50 11.68 -6.87
C TYR A 136 -2.53 11.35 -5.76
N PHE A 137 -2.36 12.30 -4.85
CA PHE A 137 -1.48 12.21 -3.71
C PHE A 137 -2.23 12.65 -2.45
N VAL A 138 -2.10 11.87 -1.38
CA VAL A 138 -2.57 12.25 -0.05
C VAL A 138 -1.36 12.59 0.82
N GLY A 139 -1.26 13.87 1.17
CA GLY A 139 -0.25 14.41 2.08
C GLY A 139 -0.88 14.96 3.36
N PHE A 140 -0.05 15.53 4.22
CA PHE A 140 -0.48 16.10 5.49
C PHE A 140 0.38 17.30 5.91
N LEU A 141 -0.20 18.20 6.71
CA LEU A 141 0.52 19.33 7.31
C LEU A 141 1.34 18.87 8.54
N PRO A 142 2.40 19.60 8.92
CA PRO A 142 3.26 19.20 10.05
C PRO A 142 2.53 19.07 11.39
N ASP A 143 1.52 19.90 11.63
CA ASP A 143 0.78 19.90 12.87
C ASP A 143 -0.58 19.19 12.68
N PRO A 144 -0.94 18.26 13.57
CA PRO A 144 -2.25 17.61 13.56
C PRO A 144 -3.34 18.59 14.03
N VAL A 145 -4.59 18.33 13.63
CA VAL A 145 -5.73 19.04 14.20
C VAL A 145 -5.89 18.62 15.67
N PRO A 146 -6.11 19.55 16.62
CA PRO A 146 -6.32 19.19 18.02
C PRO A 146 -7.48 18.20 18.20
N GLY A 147 -7.22 17.09 18.88
CA GLY A 147 -8.21 16.03 19.12
C GLY A 147 -8.44 15.08 17.95
N GLN A 148 -7.70 15.23 16.84
CA GLN A 148 -7.69 14.29 15.71
C GLN A 148 -7.37 12.87 16.18
N THR A 149 -8.14 11.89 15.69
CA THR A 149 -7.92 10.46 15.96
C THR A 149 -7.57 9.68 14.69
N VAL A 150 -7.08 8.44 14.85
CA VAL A 150 -6.86 7.53 13.71
C VAL A 150 -8.15 7.31 12.93
N GLU A 151 -9.30 7.16 13.61
CA GLU A 151 -10.59 6.98 12.95
C GLU A 151 -11.00 8.21 12.12
N ASP A 152 -10.70 9.43 12.60
CA ASP A 152 -11.00 10.64 11.84
C ASP A 152 -10.18 10.70 10.54
N VAL A 153 -8.91 10.27 10.60
CA VAL A 153 -8.07 10.16 9.39
C VAL A 153 -8.60 9.08 8.46
N MET A 154 -9.02 7.90 8.96
CA MET A 154 -9.65 6.87 8.14
C MET A 154 -10.90 7.39 7.43
N ARG A 155 -11.75 8.15 8.14
CA ARG A 155 -12.95 8.78 7.56
C ARG A 155 -12.57 9.80 6.48
N ALA A 156 -11.50 10.56 6.66
CA ALA A 156 -11.00 11.50 5.65
C ALA A 156 -10.46 10.77 4.41
N GLU A 157 -9.67 9.71 4.58
CA GLU A 157 -9.19 8.85 3.49
C GLU A 157 -10.36 8.28 2.67
N ALA A 158 -11.41 7.79 3.34
CA ALA A 158 -12.61 7.32 2.66
C ALA A 158 -13.29 8.43 1.83
N GLN A 159 -13.32 9.68 2.32
CA GLN A 159 -13.81 10.82 1.55
C GLN A 159 -12.89 11.14 0.36
N PHE A 160 -11.58 11.03 0.52
CA PHE A 160 -10.62 11.25 -0.56
C PHE A 160 -10.79 10.22 -1.68
N VAL A 161 -10.90 8.93 -1.35
CA VAL A 161 -11.13 7.87 -2.34
C VAL A 161 -12.47 8.07 -3.05
N ARG A 162 -13.54 8.40 -2.30
CA ARG A 162 -14.84 8.74 -2.87
C ARG A 162 -14.73 9.93 -3.83
N LYS A 163 -14.00 10.97 -3.44
CA LYS A 163 -13.82 12.16 -4.28
C LYS A 163 -13.09 11.84 -5.57
N VAL A 164 -12.07 10.99 -5.52
CA VAL A 164 -11.38 10.53 -6.72
C VAL A 164 -12.31 9.72 -7.62
N ALA A 165 -13.11 8.81 -7.07
CA ALA A 165 -14.10 8.07 -7.86
C ALA A 165 -15.14 9.00 -8.54
N GLU A 166 -15.63 10.03 -7.83
CA GLU A 166 -16.54 11.05 -8.40
C GLU A 166 -15.92 11.84 -9.56
N LEU A 167 -14.60 12.07 -9.52
CA LEU A 167 -13.88 12.79 -10.58
C LEU A 167 -13.61 11.90 -11.82
N HIS A 168 -13.77 10.58 -11.70
CA HIS A 168 -13.52 9.61 -12.77
C HIS A 168 -14.70 8.64 -12.96
N PRO A 169 -15.92 9.13 -13.27
CA PRO A 169 -17.11 8.28 -13.38
C PRO A 169 -17.05 7.27 -14.53
N GLU A 170 -16.23 7.53 -15.56
CA GLU A 170 -16.03 6.66 -16.71
C GLU A 170 -14.85 5.68 -16.54
N SER A 171 -14.23 5.65 -15.35
CA SER A 171 -13.09 4.78 -15.10
C SER A 171 -13.45 3.31 -15.17
N ARG A 172 -12.56 2.49 -15.75
CA ARG A 172 -12.72 1.02 -15.85
C ARG A 172 -12.75 0.30 -14.49
N GLY A 173 -12.44 0.98 -13.39
CA GLY A 173 -12.51 0.41 -12.05
C GLY A 173 -12.38 1.45 -10.95
N LYS A 174 -12.58 0.99 -9.71
CA LYS A 174 -12.40 1.81 -8.51
C LYS A 174 -10.95 2.27 -8.36
N PRO A 175 -10.67 3.38 -7.65
CA PRO A 175 -9.31 3.88 -7.48
C PRO A 175 -8.37 2.83 -6.90
N ALA A 176 -7.18 2.70 -7.51
CA ALA A 176 -6.08 1.93 -6.92
C ALA A 176 -5.37 2.79 -5.88
N VAL A 177 -5.01 2.22 -4.73
CA VAL A 177 -4.40 2.97 -3.63
C VAL A 177 -3.06 2.36 -3.26
N ILE A 178 -2.04 3.19 -3.14
CA ILE A 178 -0.70 2.81 -2.67
C ILE A 178 -0.51 3.39 -1.29
N GLY A 179 -0.36 2.54 -0.27
CA GLY A 179 -0.08 2.93 1.10
C GLY A 179 1.35 2.58 1.49
N ASN A 180 2.17 3.60 1.68
CA ASN A 180 3.59 3.45 2.00
C ASN A 180 3.82 3.34 3.50
N CYS A 181 4.60 2.35 3.95
CA CYS A 181 4.98 2.16 5.35
C CYS A 181 3.76 2.30 6.29
N GLN A 182 3.74 3.33 7.16
CA GLN A 182 2.65 3.61 8.08
C GLN A 182 1.28 3.78 7.38
N ALA A 183 1.25 4.42 6.21
CA ALA A 183 0.00 4.61 5.48
C ALA A 183 -0.60 3.29 4.99
N GLY A 184 0.20 2.24 4.82
CA GLY A 184 -0.28 0.93 4.37
C GLY A 184 -1.27 0.29 5.34
N TRP A 185 -0.95 0.22 6.64
CA TRP A 185 -1.92 -0.30 7.62
C TRP A 185 -3.14 0.61 7.76
N GLN A 186 -2.96 1.92 7.60
CA GLN A 186 -4.06 2.88 7.73
C GLN A 186 -5.07 2.73 6.61
N ILE A 187 -4.60 2.63 5.38
CA ILE A 187 -5.44 2.35 4.21
C ILE A 187 -6.09 0.98 4.29
N LEU A 188 -5.41 -0.04 4.79
CA LEU A 188 -6.03 -1.35 5.00
C LEU A 188 -7.12 -1.30 6.08
N MET A 189 -6.93 -0.55 7.17
CA MET A 189 -8.00 -0.31 8.15
C MET A 189 -9.20 0.41 7.52
N THR A 190 -8.96 1.44 6.72
CA THR A 190 -10.01 2.19 6.03
C THR A 190 -10.75 1.32 5.02
N ALA A 191 -10.04 0.52 4.23
CA ALA A 191 -10.62 -0.40 3.26
C ALA A 191 -11.37 -1.57 3.90
N ALA A 192 -11.00 -1.99 5.12
CA ALA A 192 -11.74 -3.00 5.87
C ALA A 192 -13.11 -2.51 6.35
N VAL A 193 -13.26 -1.21 6.59
CA VAL A 193 -14.53 -0.57 7.02
C VAL A 193 -15.39 -0.15 5.82
N TRP A 194 -14.78 0.38 4.75
CA TRP A 194 -15.46 0.80 3.52
C TRP A 194 -14.92 0.10 2.27
N PRO A 195 -15.03 -1.25 2.17
CA PRO A 195 -14.44 -2.03 1.08
C PRO A 195 -15.04 -1.70 -0.29
N GLU A 196 -16.23 -1.10 -0.33
CA GLU A 196 -16.88 -0.68 -1.55
C GLU A 196 -16.18 0.49 -2.26
N LEU A 197 -15.30 1.24 -1.58
CA LEU A 197 -14.63 2.41 -2.16
C LEU A 197 -13.35 2.06 -2.93
N PHE A 198 -12.66 0.97 -2.55
CA PHE A 198 -11.30 0.70 -2.99
C PHE A 198 -11.25 -0.27 -4.19
N GLY A 199 -10.38 0.03 -5.15
CA GLY A 199 -9.84 -0.97 -6.10
C GLY A 199 -8.66 -1.71 -5.47
N PRO A 200 -7.72 -2.26 -6.27
CA PRO A 200 -6.52 -2.89 -5.75
C PRO A 200 -5.71 -1.97 -4.84
N ILE A 201 -5.15 -2.55 -3.78
CA ILE A 201 -4.38 -1.84 -2.76
C ILE A 201 -2.96 -2.36 -2.79
N ILE A 202 -1.97 -1.48 -2.98
CA ILE A 202 -0.56 -1.82 -2.88
C ILE A 202 -0.07 -1.31 -1.53
N VAL A 203 0.47 -2.20 -0.69
CA VAL A 203 1.12 -1.85 0.57
C VAL A 203 2.63 -2.09 0.46
N ALA A 204 3.38 -1.00 0.44
CA ALA A 204 4.82 -1.01 0.20
C ALA A 204 5.57 -0.78 1.53
N GLY A 205 6.28 -1.81 2.01
CA GLY A 205 7.03 -1.74 3.28
C GLY A 205 6.14 -1.53 4.51
N ALA A 206 4.86 -1.90 4.43
CA ALA A 206 3.88 -1.62 5.49
C ALA A 206 3.90 -2.67 6.61
N PRO A 207 4.11 -2.28 7.88
CA PRO A 207 4.08 -3.22 8.99
C PRO A 207 2.63 -3.58 9.36
N LEU A 208 2.34 -4.88 9.43
CA LEU A 208 0.99 -5.38 9.69
C LEU A 208 0.92 -6.42 10.83
N SER A 209 1.98 -7.21 11.05
CA SER A 209 2.08 -8.09 12.22
C SER A 209 3.36 -7.79 13.02
N TYR A 210 3.21 -6.99 14.06
CA TYR A 210 4.32 -6.40 14.82
C TYR A 210 5.06 -7.39 15.71
N TRP A 211 4.42 -8.51 16.04
CA TRP A 211 5.05 -9.59 16.82
C TRP A 211 5.81 -10.58 15.94
N ALA A 212 5.61 -10.58 14.62
CA ALA A 212 6.21 -11.54 13.70
C ALA A 212 7.64 -11.18 13.27
N GLY A 213 8.38 -12.17 12.78
CA GLY A 213 9.75 -12.02 12.28
C GLY A 213 10.81 -11.97 13.38
N ASP A 214 11.95 -11.35 13.10
CA ASP A 214 13.10 -11.29 14.03
C ASP A 214 13.64 -9.85 14.21
N ASN A 215 12.88 -8.84 13.77
CA ASN A 215 13.32 -7.44 13.79
C ASN A 215 13.56 -6.96 15.25
N PRO A 216 14.73 -6.41 15.60
CA PRO A 216 15.01 -5.92 16.95
C PRO A 216 14.03 -4.85 17.46
N MET A 217 13.41 -4.06 16.58
CA MET A 217 12.44 -3.02 16.99
C MET A 217 11.28 -3.57 17.82
N ARG A 218 10.84 -4.81 17.57
CA ARG A 218 9.65 -5.37 18.23
C ARG A 218 9.82 -5.51 19.75
N TYR A 219 11.05 -5.65 20.24
CA TYR A 219 11.33 -5.82 21.66
C TYR A 219 11.34 -4.50 22.43
N GLY A 220 11.59 -3.37 21.76
CA GLY A 220 11.82 -2.07 22.39
C GLY A 220 10.64 -1.61 23.25
N GLY A 221 9.41 -1.77 22.74
CA GLY A 221 8.20 -1.42 23.49
C GLY A 221 8.09 -2.18 24.82
N GLY A 222 8.35 -3.49 24.81
CA GLY A 222 8.33 -4.30 26.03
C GLY A 222 9.49 -3.98 26.98
N LEU A 223 10.70 -3.77 26.47
CA LEU A 223 11.88 -3.46 27.30
C LEU A 223 11.78 -2.08 27.98
N MET A 224 11.06 -1.14 27.37
CA MET A 224 10.78 0.19 27.94
C MET A 224 9.55 0.20 28.87
N GLY A 225 8.97 -0.97 29.16
CA GLY A 225 7.82 -1.11 30.05
C GLY A 225 6.49 -0.71 29.41
N GLY A 226 6.41 -0.64 28.08
CA GLY A 226 5.18 -0.43 27.34
C GLY A 226 4.95 1.00 26.86
N SER A 227 3.69 1.32 26.57
CA SER A 227 3.27 2.56 25.92
C SER A 227 3.15 3.78 26.83
N TRP A 228 3.42 3.65 28.14
CA TRP A 228 3.37 4.77 29.08
C TRP A 228 4.33 5.91 28.69
N MET A 229 5.44 5.60 28.02
CA MET A 229 6.37 6.60 27.49
C MET A 229 5.76 7.42 26.35
N THR A 230 4.86 6.84 25.55
CA THR A 230 4.12 7.57 24.51
C THR A 230 3.19 8.59 25.15
N ALA A 231 2.51 8.21 26.23
CA ALA A 231 1.68 9.14 26.99
C ALA A 231 2.53 10.26 27.62
N LEU A 232 3.61 9.90 28.31
CA LEU A 232 4.52 10.85 28.95
C LEU A 232 5.10 11.87 27.97
N THR A 233 5.62 11.42 26.83
CA THR A 233 6.22 12.31 25.83
C THR A 233 5.17 13.21 25.19
N SER A 234 3.95 12.70 24.99
CA SER A 234 2.81 13.49 24.49
C SER A 234 2.36 14.57 25.49
N ASP A 235 2.30 14.22 26.78
CA ASP A 235 1.93 15.15 27.85
C ASP A 235 2.99 16.27 28.00
N LEU A 236 4.28 15.92 27.96
CA LEU A 236 5.39 16.88 27.93
C LEU A 236 5.34 17.78 26.68
N GLY A 237 4.87 17.25 25.56
CA GLY A 237 4.61 17.97 24.32
C GLY A 237 3.29 18.76 24.29
N ALA A 238 2.65 18.97 25.45
CA ALA A 238 1.37 19.67 25.58
C ALA A 238 0.24 19.04 24.74
N GLY A 239 0.16 17.70 24.76
CA GLY A 239 -0.84 16.91 24.05
C GLY A 239 -0.42 16.48 22.63
N ARG A 240 0.80 16.81 22.21
CA ARG A 240 1.36 16.44 20.91
C ARG A 240 2.54 15.52 21.08
N PHE A 241 2.62 14.51 20.23
CA PHE A 241 3.78 13.66 20.12
C PHE A 241 4.73 14.20 19.04
N ASP A 242 6.00 14.42 19.39
CA ASP A 242 7.02 14.89 18.46
C ASP A 242 7.57 13.73 17.61
N GLY A 243 7.32 13.77 16.30
CA GLY A 243 7.77 12.74 15.37
C GLY A 243 9.29 12.60 15.26
N ALA A 244 10.08 13.57 15.76
CA ALA A 244 11.54 13.43 15.83
C ALA A 244 11.97 12.24 16.71
N TRP A 245 11.17 11.82 17.69
CA TRP A 245 11.43 10.59 18.45
C TRP A 245 11.27 9.32 17.62
N LEU A 246 10.37 9.31 16.62
CA LEU A 246 10.24 8.20 15.67
C LEU A 246 11.46 8.14 14.75
N VAL A 247 11.89 9.30 14.24
CA VAL A 247 13.08 9.36 13.39
C VAL A 247 14.31 8.91 14.15
N GLN A 248 14.44 9.30 15.42
CA GLN A 248 15.54 8.84 16.27
C GLN A 248 15.53 7.30 16.44
N ASN A 249 14.36 6.68 16.56
CA ASN A 249 14.26 5.22 16.60
C ASN A 249 14.78 4.57 15.31
N PHE A 250 14.47 5.14 14.14
CA PHE A 250 15.02 4.66 12.87
C PHE A 250 16.53 4.83 12.77
N GLU A 251 17.05 5.99 13.20
CA GLU A 251 18.48 6.26 13.22
C GLU A 251 19.25 5.30 14.14
N ASN A 252 18.63 4.87 15.25
CA ASN A 252 19.21 3.92 16.20
C ASN A 252 19.31 2.48 15.66
N LEU A 253 18.63 2.13 14.55
CA LEU A 253 18.73 0.81 13.94
C LEU A 253 20.03 0.61 13.18
N ASN A 254 20.63 1.68 12.68
CA ASN A 254 21.92 1.62 12.02
C ASN A 254 22.85 2.71 12.57
N PRO A 255 23.43 2.50 13.77
CA PRO A 255 24.33 3.47 14.39
C PRO A 255 25.60 3.69 13.56
N ALA A 256 26.08 2.69 12.83
CA ALA A 256 27.22 2.84 11.91
C ALA A 256 26.93 3.89 10.84
N ASN A 257 25.77 3.78 10.19
CA ASN A 257 25.33 4.74 9.19
C ASN A 257 25.06 6.13 9.78
N THR A 258 24.27 6.19 10.86
CA THR A 258 23.82 7.44 11.49
C THR A 258 24.98 8.25 12.07
N LEU A 259 25.85 7.61 12.85
CA LEU A 259 26.90 8.29 13.63
C LEU A 259 28.17 8.52 12.81
N TRP A 260 28.40 7.75 11.75
CA TRP A 260 29.67 7.79 11.01
C TRP A 260 29.52 7.76 9.49
N GLU A 261 29.09 6.64 8.90
CA GLU A 261 29.20 6.35 7.46
C GLU A 261 28.61 7.45 6.59
N LYS A 262 27.37 7.87 6.86
CA LYS A 262 26.67 8.91 6.09
C LYS A 262 27.44 10.22 6.06
N GLN A 263 27.98 10.64 7.21
CA GLN A 263 28.72 11.90 7.31
C GLN A 263 30.13 11.77 6.75
N TYR A 264 30.78 10.63 6.96
CA TYR A 264 32.09 10.33 6.41
C TYR A 264 32.06 10.23 4.89
N GLN A 265 31.00 9.68 4.29
CA GLN A 265 30.84 9.62 2.84
C GLN A 265 30.78 11.02 2.23
N VAL A 266 30.00 11.94 2.82
CA VAL A 266 29.99 13.35 2.37
C VAL A 266 31.36 14.00 2.52
N TYR A 267 32.09 13.69 3.59
CA TYR A 267 33.44 14.21 3.77
C TYR A 267 34.43 13.60 2.76
N ALA A 268 34.37 12.30 2.50
CA ALA A 268 35.29 11.60 1.62
C ALA A 268 35.05 11.95 0.14
N ASP A 269 33.78 12.01 -0.27
CA ASP A 269 33.32 12.30 -1.63
C ASP A 269 32.79 13.74 -1.75
N VAL A 270 33.44 14.69 -1.06
CA VAL A 270 32.92 16.06 -0.86
C VAL A 270 32.66 16.82 -2.16
N ASP A 271 33.36 16.45 -3.23
CA ASP A 271 33.30 17.09 -4.53
C ASP A 271 32.03 16.69 -5.31
N THR A 272 31.38 15.57 -4.97
CA THR A 272 30.24 15.00 -5.73
C THR A 272 29.00 14.68 -4.88
N GLU A 273 29.17 14.38 -3.59
CA GLU A 273 28.11 13.84 -2.74
C GLU A 273 27.14 14.92 -2.22
N GLY A 274 27.56 16.19 -2.18
CA GLY A 274 26.78 17.31 -1.63
C GLY A 274 25.32 17.39 -2.13
N PRO A 275 25.04 17.43 -3.45
CA PRO A 275 23.67 17.54 -3.97
C PRO A 275 22.77 16.37 -3.58
N ARG A 276 23.28 15.13 -3.58
CA ARG A 276 22.51 13.94 -3.18
C ARG A 276 22.17 13.99 -1.71
N TYR A 277 23.17 14.29 -0.87
CA TYR A 277 23.01 14.44 0.57
C TYR A 277 21.98 15.53 0.92
N LEU A 278 22.12 16.74 0.38
CA LEU A 278 21.21 17.84 0.66
C LEU A 278 19.78 17.56 0.18
N GLY A 279 19.62 16.90 -0.98
CA GLY A 279 18.29 16.47 -1.44
C GLY A 279 17.61 15.53 -0.44
N PHE A 280 18.34 14.54 0.07
CA PHE A 280 17.83 13.61 1.07
C PHE A 280 17.59 14.27 2.44
N GLU A 281 18.50 15.12 2.90
CA GLU A 281 18.40 15.81 4.19
C GLU A 281 17.21 16.78 4.26
N LYS A 282 16.76 17.34 3.12
CA LYS A 282 15.53 18.14 3.06
C LYS A 282 14.33 17.33 3.58
N TYR A 283 14.22 16.07 3.16
CA TYR A 283 13.19 15.14 3.63
C TYR A 283 13.47 14.66 5.06
N TRP A 284 14.69 14.17 5.32
CA TRP A 284 15.05 13.53 6.59
C TRP A 284 14.96 14.48 7.80
N GLY A 285 15.19 15.78 7.59
CA GLY A 285 15.03 16.80 8.62
C GLY A 285 13.58 17.28 8.82
N GLY A 286 12.65 16.96 7.92
CA GLY A 286 11.28 17.48 7.91
C GLY A 286 10.37 16.86 8.98
N TYR A 287 10.65 17.10 10.26
CA TYR A 287 9.91 16.46 11.36
C TYR A 287 8.48 16.98 11.50
N VAL A 288 7.52 16.05 11.65
CA VAL A 288 6.10 16.36 11.88
C VAL A 288 5.62 15.88 13.23
N PHE A 289 4.43 16.32 13.63
CA PHE A 289 3.79 15.95 14.89
C PHE A 289 2.63 14.98 14.66
N LEU A 290 2.37 14.18 15.69
CA LEU A 290 1.18 13.38 15.81
C LEU A 290 0.37 13.89 17.00
N GLU A 291 -0.96 13.74 16.94
CA GLU A 291 -1.79 14.01 18.10
C GLU A 291 -1.51 12.93 19.16
N GLY A 292 -1.44 13.30 20.44
CA GLY A 292 -0.99 12.38 21.49
C GLY A 292 -1.85 11.12 21.63
N ARG A 293 -3.19 11.25 21.51
CA ARG A 293 -4.13 10.13 21.50
C ARG A 293 -4.00 9.31 20.23
N GLU A 294 -3.75 9.95 19.08
CA GLU A 294 -3.49 9.24 17.84
C GLU A 294 -2.25 8.34 17.96
N MET A 295 -1.13 8.90 18.42
CA MET A 295 0.10 8.13 18.62
C MET A 295 -0.07 7.05 19.69
N GLN A 296 -0.77 7.35 20.78
CA GLN A 296 -1.10 6.37 21.81
C GLN A 296 -1.93 5.21 21.25
N TYR A 297 -2.97 5.51 20.45
CA TYR A 297 -3.77 4.49 19.78
C TYR A 297 -2.89 3.59 18.91
N ILE A 298 -1.99 4.18 18.12
CA ILE A 298 -1.08 3.44 17.24
C ILE A 298 -0.19 2.48 18.06
N VAL A 299 0.44 2.96 19.13
CA VAL A 299 1.35 2.12 19.93
C VAL A 299 0.59 1.02 20.68
N ASP A 300 -0.53 1.35 21.33
CA ASP A 300 -1.30 0.39 22.12
C ASP A 300 -1.85 -0.73 21.24
N ASN A 301 -2.43 -0.37 20.09
CA ASN A 301 -3.19 -1.29 19.27
C ASN A 301 -2.34 -2.01 18.24
N LEU A 302 -1.32 -1.35 17.68
CA LEU A 302 -0.53 -1.91 16.58
C LEU A 302 0.79 -2.47 17.11
N PHE A 303 1.70 -1.60 17.56
CA PHE A 303 3.07 -2.02 17.92
C PHE A 303 3.14 -2.96 19.11
N ILE A 304 2.40 -2.67 20.18
CA ILE A 304 2.43 -3.49 21.40
C ILE A 304 1.33 -4.54 21.36
N GLY A 305 0.10 -4.15 21.01
CA GLY A 305 -1.05 -5.06 21.06
C GLY A 305 -1.22 -5.99 19.86
N ASN A 306 -0.62 -5.67 18.70
CA ASN A 306 -0.77 -6.41 17.44
C ASN A 306 -2.23 -6.75 17.04
N ARG A 307 -3.16 -5.87 17.41
CA ARG A 307 -4.61 -6.09 17.35
C ARG A 307 -5.19 -5.99 15.94
N LEU A 308 -4.50 -5.33 15.01
CA LEU A 308 -4.92 -5.29 13.61
C LEU A 308 -4.77 -6.67 12.94
N ALA A 309 -3.67 -7.36 13.22
CA ALA A 309 -3.39 -8.69 12.67
C ALA A 309 -4.35 -9.77 13.17
N THR A 310 -5.09 -9.52 14.26
CA THR A 310 -6.08 -10.44 14.85
C THR A 310 -7.51 -9.90 14.77
N ALA A 311 -7.73 -8.82 14.02
CA ALA A 311 -9.02 -8.15 13.88
C ALA A 311 -9.67 -7.77 15.23
N GLU A 312 -8.91 -7.34 16.23
CA GLU A 312 -9.43 -6.96 17.56
C GLU A 312 -9.84 -5.48 17.66
N LEU A 313 -9.70 -4.73 16.57
CA LEU A 313 -10.02 -3.30 16.54
C LEU A 313 -11.48 -3.05 16.16
N THR A 314 -12.05 -2.02 16.77
CA THR A 314 -13.42 -1.56 16.49
C THR A 314 -13.44 -0.05 16.37
N THR A 315 -14.20 0.46 15.41
CA THR A 315 -14.53 1.88 15.29
C THR A 315 -15.46 2.31 16.44
N SER A 316 -15.60 3.63 16.64
CA SER A 316 -16.47 4.22 17.67
C SER A 316 -17.96 3.90 17.50
N ASP A 317 -18.40 3.55 16.28
CA ASP A 317 -19.75 3.08 15.96
C ASP A 317 -19.89 1.54 16.02
N GLY A 318 -18.87 0.82 16.50
CA GLY A 318 -18.92 -0.61 16.77
C GLY A 318 -18.61 -1.50 15.56
N VAL A 319 -18.13 -0.95 14.45
CA VAL A 319 -17.71 -1.73 13.28
C VAL A 319 -16.35 -2.35 13.55
N ARG A 320 -16.26 -3.67 13.45
CA ARG A 320 -15.00 -4.40 13.57
C ARG A 320 -14.11 -4.13 12.36
N ILE A 321 -12.86 -3.74 12.61
CA ILE A 321 -11.83 -3.57 11.58
C ILE A 321 -11.19 -4.94 11.35
N ASP A 322 -11.67 -5.64 10.33
CA ASP A 322 -11.21 -6.97 9.95
C ASP A 322 -10.74 -6.93 8.48
N LEU A 323 -9.44 -7.15 8.25
CA LEU A 323 -8.87 -7.08 6.90
C LEU A 323 -9.46 -8.14 5.96
N ARG A 324 -10.09 -9.19 6.51
CA ARG A 324 -10.83 -10.20 5.74
C ARG A 324 -12.14 -9.66 5.15
N ASN A 325 -12.54 -8.43 5.47
CA ASN A 325 -13.65 -7.74 4.82
C ASN A 325 -13.26 -7.07 3.49
N ILE A 326 -11.95 -6.91 3.23
CA ILE A 326 -11.46 -6.35 1.97
C ILE A 326 -11.77 -7.35 0.85
N ARG A 327 -12.33 -6.85 -0.27
CA ARG A 327 -12.71 -7.65 -1.45
C ARG A 327 -11.86 -7.33 -2.68
N SER A 328 -11.05 -6.28 -2.60
CA SER A 328 -10.14 -5.89 -3.66
C SER A 328 -8.76 -6.51 -3.40
N PRO A 329 -7.98 -6.83 -4.44
CA PRO A 329 -6.68 -7.44 -4.23
C PRO A 329 -5.73 -6.58 -3.39
N ILE A 330 -5.03 -7.24 -2.48
CA ILE A 330 -3.99 -6.63 -1.66
C ILE A 330 -2.64 -7.10 -2.19
N VAL A 331 -1.82 -6.16 -2.67
CA VAL A 331 -0.45 -6.40 -3.12
C VAL A 331 0.51 -5.99 -2.01
N VAL A 332 1.22 -6.94 -1.42
CA VAL A 332 2.23 -6.71 -0.37
C VAL A 332 3.61 -6.71 -1.00
N PHE A 333 4.29 -5.56 -1.00
CA PHE A 333 5.68 -5.45 -1.44
C PHE A 333 6.62 -5.25 -0.25
N CYS A 334 7.52 -6.22 -0.04
CA CYS A 334 8.46 -6.23 1.09
C CYS A 334 9.85 -6.71 0.65
N SER A 335 10.87 -6.51 1.50
CA SER A 335 12.23 -6.95 1.19
C SER A 335 12.96 -7.54 2.38
N HIS A 336 13.78 -8.56 2.15
CA HIS A 336 14.71 -9.10 3.14
C HIS A 336 15.82 -8.11 3.53
N GLY A 337 16.08 -7.08 2.71
CA GLY A 337 16.96 -5.96 3.07
C GLY A 337 16.29 -4.91 3.97
N ASP A 338 14.98 -5.02 4.23
CA ASP A 338 14.23 -4.10 5.06
C ASP A 338 14.42 -4.44 6.56
N ASN A 339 15.09 -3.54 7.28
CA ASN A 339 15.29 -3.64 8.74
C ASN A 339 14.21 -2.89 9.55
N ILE A 340 13.18 -2.35 8.91
CA ILE A 340 11.99 -1.75 9.52
C ILE A 340 10.83 -2.75 9.43
N THR A 341 10.50 -3.17 8.21
CA THR A 341 9.37 -4.06 7.91
C THR A 341 9.81 -5.28 7.10
N PRO A 342 10.60 -6.21 7.68
CA PRO A 342 11.00 -7.43 6.98
C PRO A 342 9.78 -8.30 6.61
N PRO A 343 9.93 -9.29 5.70
CA PRO A 343 8.80 -10.07 5.19
C PRO A 343 7.96 -10.76 6.26
N GLY A 344 8.57 -11.22 7.37
CA GLY A 344 7.83 -11.79 8.49
C GLY A 344 6.82 -10.82 9.11
N GLN A 345 7.18 -9.54 9.22
CA GLN A 345 6.29 -8.49 9.75
C GLN A 345 5.28 -7.99 8.71
N ALA A 346 5.66 -7.92 7.44
CA ALA A 346 4.78 -7.51 6.34
C ALA A 346 3.69 -8.54 6.01
N LEU A 347 4.01 -9.84 6.14
CA LEU A 347 3.13 -10.95 5.76
C LEU A 347 2.48 -11.68 6.94
N GLY A 348 2.96 -11.48 8.17
CA GLY A 348 2.50 -12.24 9.34
C GLY A 348 1.00 -12.10 9.65
N TRP A 349 0.37 -10.99 9.23
CA TRP A 349 -1.07 -10.80 9.38
C TRP A 349 -1.89 -11.84 8.60
N ILE A 350 -1.34 -12.38 7.50
CA ILE A 350 -1.99 -13.41 6.69
C ILE A 350 -2.08 -14.70 7.51
N THR A 351 -0.99 -15.09 8.16
CA THR A 351 -0.99 -16.28 9.02
C THR A 351 -1.76 -16.08 10.33
N ASP A 352 -1.90 -14.84 10.80
CA ASP A 352 -2.69 -14.52 11.99
C ASP A 352 -4.20 -14.54 11.69
N LEU A 353 -4.63 -14.03 10.52
CA LEU A 353 -6.04 -13.91 10.14
C LEU A 353 -6.66 -15.18 9.53
N TYR A 354 -5.88 -15.94 8.75
CA TYR A 354 -6.39 -17.09 7.99
C TYR A 354 -5.79 -18.40 8.49
N ARG A 355 -6.65 -19.42 8.60
CA ARG A 355 -6.23 -20.75 9.05
C ARG A 355 -5.60 -21.57 7.93
N ASP A 356 -6.21 -21.51 6.75
CA ASP A 356 -5.85 -22.26 5.56
C ASP A 356 -6.28 -21.52 4.28
N ASP A 357 -5.95 -22.08 3.11
CA ASP A 357 -6.31 -21.52 1.81
C ASP A 357 -7.83 -21.54 1.54
N GLU A 358 -8.59 -22.42 2.21
CA GLU A 358 -10.05 -22.43 2.10
C GLU A 358 -10.65 -21.21 2.80
N ASP A 359 -10.11 -20.80 3.94
CA ASP A 359 -10.53 -19.61 4.68
C ASP A 359 -10.32 -18.33 3.86
N ILE A 360 -9.19 -18.23 3.14
CA ILE A 360 -8.89 -17.13 2.22
C ILE A 360 -9.90 -17.09 1.07
N ALA A 361 -10.15 -18.26 0.46
CA ALA A 361 -11.09 -18.36 -0.64
C ALA A 361 -12.53 -18.05 -0.20
N ALA A 362 -12.92 -18.46 1.00
CA ALA A 362 -14.24 -18.23 1.57
C ALA A 362 -14.50 -16.74 1.88
N HIS A 363 -13.44 -15.98 2.18
CA HIS A 363 -13.51 -14.53 2.33
C HIS A 363 -13.40 -13.77 0.98
N ASP A 364 -13.40 -14.45 -0.17
CA ASP A 364 -13.16 -13.85 -1.50
C ASP A 364 -11.90 -12.95 -1.51
N GLN A 365 -10.86 -13.35 -0.77
CA GLN A 365 -9.67 -12.54 -0.61
C GLN A 365 -8.63 -12.88 -1.67
N THR A 366 -8.08 -11.85 -2.32
CA THR A 366 -6.94 -11.99 -3.25
C THR A 366 -5.73 -11.30 -2.64
N ILE A 367 -4.67 -12.06 -2.38
CA ILE A 367 -3.42 -11.53 -1.82
C ILE A 367 -2.30 -11.83 -2.81
N VAL A 368 -1.59 -10.80 -3.25
CA VAL A 368 -0.38 -10.94 -4.06
C VAL A 368 0.79 -10.47 -3.21
N PHE A 369 1.83 -11.26 -3.04
CA PHE A 369 3.04 -10.81 -2.35
C PHE A 369 4.25 -10.82 -3.29
N ALA A 370 5.10 -9.81 -3.12
CA ALA A 370 6.38 -9.68 -3.79
C ALA A 370 7.48 -9.46 -2.73
N THR A 371 8.53 -10.27 -2.83
CA THR A 371 9.70 -10.20 -1.95
C THR A 371 10.92 -9.79 -2.77
N HIS A 372 11.67 -8.79 -2.32
CA HIS A 372 12.99 -8.48 -2.87
C HIS A 372 14.11 -8.90 -1.91
N ASP A 373 15.27 -9.31 -2.42
CA ASP A 373 16.35 -9.86 -1.60
C ASP A 373 17.09 -8.82 -0.75
N SER A 374 17.34 -7.63 -1.29
CA SER A 374 18.30 -6.69 -0.69
C SER A 374 17.88 -5.22 -0.62
N ILE A 375 16.64 -4.87 -1.00
CA ILE A 375 16.19 -3.48 -0.96
C ILE A 375 15.99 -3.06 0.52
N GLY A 376 16.64 -1.98 0.94
CA GLY A 376 16.37 -1.36 2.24
C GLY A 376 15.00 -0.65 2.26
N HIS A 377 14.46 -0.37 3.45
CA HIS A 377 13.11 0.15 3.65
C HIS A 377 12.72 1.31 2.71
N LEU A 378 13.53 2.38 2.67
CA LEU A 378 13.25 3.53 1.80
C LEU A 378 13.37 3.16 0.32
N GLY A 379 14.22 2.21 -0.06
CA GLY A 379 14.33 1.77 -1.44
C GLY A 379 13.06 1.11 -1.97
N ILE A 380 12.17 0.65 -1.08
CA ILE A 380 10.88 0.04 -1.43
C ILE A 380 9.95 1.05 -2.08
N PHE A 381 9.88 2.30 -1.61
CA PHE A 381 8.92 3.31 -2.11
C PHE A 381 9.57 4.62 -2.60
N VAL A 382 10.84 4.88 -2.27
CA VAL A 382 11.60 6.05 -2.73
C VAL A 382 12.45 5.67 -3.94
N SER A 383 11.83 5.23 -5.03
CA SER A 383 12.59 4.59 -6.10
C SER A 383 13.31 5.60 -7.00
N GLY A 384 14.65 5.52 -7.02
CA GLY A 384 15.53 6.12 -8.04
C GLY A 384 16.44 5.10 -8.77
N ALA A 385 16.51 3.83 -8.32
CA ALA A 385 17.26 2.76 -9.01
C ALA A 385 16.71 1.36 -8.72
N VAL A 386 16.45 1.02 -7.46
CA VAL A 386 16.34 -0.38 -7.01
C VAL A 386 14.89 -0.90 -6.94
N GLY A 387 13.90 -0.07 -6.54
CA GLY A 387 12.45 -0.43 -6.54
C GLY A 387 11.65 0.02 -7.77
N ARG A 388 12.34 0.54 -8.80
CA ARG A 388 11.67 1.19 -9.96
C ARG A 388 10.96 0.20 -10.87
N LYS A 389 11.51 -1.01 -10.98
CA LYS A 389 10.93 -2.06 -11.82
C LYS A 389 9.61 -2.54 -11.22
N GLU A 390 9.56 -2.74 -9.91
CA GLU A 390 8.37 -3.20 -9.19
C GLU A 390 7.19 -2.25 -9.35
N HIS A 391 7.39 -0.96 -9.08
CA HIS A 391 6.31 0.01 -9.20
C HIS A 391 5.79 0.19 -10.62
N ARG A 392 6.67 0.11 -11.62
CA ARG A 392 6.26 0.14 -13.03
C ARG A 392 5.43 -1.07 -13.41
N GLU A 393 5.91 -2.26 -13.04
CA GLU A 393 5.23 -3.51 -13.35
C GLU A 393 3.88 -3.59 -12.63
N PHE A 394 3.82 -3.23 -11.34
CA PHE A 394 2.54 -3.19 -10.61
C PHE A 394 1.57 -2.17 -11.20
N ALA A 395 2.03 -0.97 -11.56
CA ALA A 395 1.15 0.03 -12.18
C ALA A 395 0.65 -0.43 -13.56
N ALA A 396 1.53 -0.98 -14.40
CA ALA A 396 1.20 -1.46 -15.73
C ALA A 396 0.25 -2.68 -15.70
N HIS A 397 0.33 -3.49 -14.66
CA HIS A 397 -0.45 -4.72 -14.50
C HIS A 397 -1.51 -4.62 -13.38
N ILE A 398 -1.89 -3.43 -12.92
CA ILE A 398 -2.83 -3.34 -11.80
C ILE A 398 -4.23 -3.86 -12.15
N ASP A 399 -4.67 -3.64 -13.39
CA ASP A 399 -5.97 -4.13 -13.88
C ASP A 399 -5.98 -5.65 -14.00
N ILE A 400 -4.81 -6.27 -14.12
CA ILE A 400 -4.61 -7.72 -14.16
C ILE A 400 -4.78 -8.31 -12.78
N ILE A 401 -4.06 -7.73 -11.83
CA ILE A 401 -4.07 -8.14 -10.43
C ILE A 401 -5.51 -8.11 -9.93
N ASP A 402 -6.29 -7.12 -10.38
CA ASP A 402 -7.72 -6.96 -10.12
C ASP A 402 -8.62 -8.08 -10.66
N LEU A 403 -8.19 -8.83 -11.68
CA LEU A 403 -8.91 -9.97 -12.24
C LEU A 403 -8.54 -11.30 -11.55
N LEU A 404 -7.48 -11.33 -10.74
CA LEU A 404 -7.06 -12.55 -10.07
C LEU A 404 -8.18 -13.05 -9.15
N PRO A 405 -8.46 -14.37 -9.15
CA PRO A 405 -9.46 -14.91 -8.25
C PRO A 405 -8.98 -14.91 -6.80
N ALA A 406 -9.84 -15.35 -5.89
CA ALA A 406 -9.48 -15.47 -4.49
C ALA A 406 -8.36 -16.51 -4.30
N GLY A 407 -7.39 -16.18 -3.45
CA GLY A 407 -6.20 -16.99 -3.20
C GLY A 407 -4.95 -16.15 -2.94
N ILE A 408 -3.85 -16.84 -2.66
CA ILE A 408 -2.52 -16.25 -2.50
C ILE A 408 -1.73 -16.43 -3.80
N TYR A 409 -1.05 -15.37 -4.21
CA TYR A 409 -0.20 -15.33 -5.39
C TYR A 409 1.15 -14.73 -5.03
N ARG A 410 2.18 -15.19 -5.73
CA ARG A 410 3.51 -14.58 -5.68
C ARG A 410 3.79 -13.85 -6.98
N ALA A 411 4.14 -12.58 -6.88
CA ALA A 411 4.65 -11.80 -8.00
C ALA A 411 6.18 -11.83 -7.99
N GLU A 412 6.76 -12.24 -9.11
CA GLU A 412 8.20 -12.31 -9.35
C GLU A 412 8.52 -11.43 -10.56
N ILE A 413 9.46 -10.50 -10.39
CA ILE A 413 9.86 -9.57 -11.45
C ILE A 413 11.29 -9.87 -11.85
N ALA A 414 11.45 -10.36 -13.07
CA ALA A 414 12.72 -10.73 -13.65
C ALA A 414 13.07 -9.82 -14.84
N ASP A 415 14.37 -9.72 -15.12
CA ASP A 415 14.85 -9.14 -16.38
C ASP A 415 14.33 -9.96 -17.56
N ARG A 416 14.13 -9.29 -18.70
CA ARG A 416 13.65 -9.93 -19.93
C ARG A 416 14.54 -11.14 -20.31
N PRO A 417 13.96 -12.35 -20.44
CA PRO A 417 14.67 -13.51 -20.96
C PRO A 417 15.08 -13.32 -22.43
N ALA A 418 16.24 -13.85 -22.84
CA ALA A 418 16.66 -13.85 -24.23
C ALA A 418 15.65 -14.63 -25.11
N GLY A 419 15.03 -13.96 -26.08
CA GLY A 419 14.11 -14.57 -27.06
C GLY A 419 12.64 -14.15 -26.98
N VAL A 420 12.21 -13.41 -25.94
CA VAL A 420 10.85 -12.81 -25.90
C VAL A 420 10.84 -11.54 -26.75
N PRO A 421 9.93 -11.35 -27.73
CA PRO A 421 9.82 -10.11 -28.51
C PRO A 421 9.46 -8.89 -27.63
N ALA A 422 10.00 -7.71 -27.94
CA ALA A 422 9.73 -6.48 -27.17
C ALA A 422 8.24 -6.06 -27.23
N GLN A 423 7.58 -6.45 -28.32
CA GLN A 423 6.19 -6.12 -28.64
C GLN A 423 5.20 -6.83 -27.70
N ASP A 424 5.63 -7.92 -27.04
CA ASP A 424 4.81 -8.71 -26.12
C ASP A 424 4.94 -8.23 -24.67
N LEU A 425 5.66 -7.13 -24.41
CA LEU A 425 5.93 -6.57 -23.09
C LEU A 425 5.34 -5.16 -22.95
N THR A 426 4.94 -4.80 -21.73
CA THR A 426 4.48 -3.44 -21.40
C THR A 426 5.63 -2.47 -21.12
N ASP A 427 6.78 -2.96 -20.64
CA ASP A 427 8.07 -2.25 -20.54
C ASP A 427 9.12 -3.10 -21.27
N ASP A 428 9.96 -2.50 -22.10
CA ASP A 428 10.90 -3.21 -23.01
C ASP A 428 11.94 -4.07 -22.27
N ALA A 429 12.08 -3.88 -20.96
CA ALA A 429 13.17 -4.39 -20.13
C ALA A 429 12.78 -5.49 -19.11
N TYR A 430 11.51 -5.59 -18.69
CA TYR A 430 11.12 -6.44 -17.54
C TYR A 430 9.90 -7.30 -17.83
N LEU A 431 9.81 -8.43 -17.13
CA LEU A 431 8.66 -9.33 -17.17
C LEU A 431 8.22 -9.65 -15.74
N MET A 432 7.00 -9.24 -15.39
CA MET A 432 6.33 -9.71 -14.18
C MET A 432 5.65 -11.06 -14.43
N LYS A 433 5.96 -12.05 -13.59
CA LYS A 433 5.28 -13.33 -13.53
C LYS A 433 4.47 -13.39 -12.24
N ILE A 434 3.18 -13.73 -12.35
CA ILE A 434 2.33 -14.00 -11.19
C ILE A 434 2.06 -15.50 -11.17
N ARG A 435 2.55 -16.18 -10.14
CA ARG A 435 2.26 -17.60 -9.91
C ARG A 435 1.35 -17.77 -8.71
N ARG A 436 0.59 -18.87 -8.71
CA ARG A 436 -0.18 -19.27 -7.54
C ARG A 436 0.77 -19.66 -6.40
N SER A 437 0.36 -19.35 -5.19
CA SER A 437 1.03 -19.69 -3.94
C SER A 437 -0.03 -20.20 -2.94
N ASP A 438 0.37 -20.44 -1.71
CA ASP A 438 -0.46 -20.97 -0.64
C ASP A 438 -0.04 -20.39 0.72
N LEU A 439 -0.89 -20.62 1.73
CA LEU A 439 -0.61 -20.17 3.08
C LEU A 439 0.62 -20.86 3.68
N ALA A 440 1.00 -22.04 3.20
CA ALA A 440 2.18 -22.75 3.67
C ALA A 440 3.48 -22.04 3.26
N GLU A 441 3.57 -21.52 2.03
CA GLU A 441 4.69 -20.69 1.57
C GLU A 441 4.81 -19.42 2.41
N VAL A 442 3.69 -18.74 2.69
CA VAL A 442 3.69 -17.56 3.56
C VAL A 442 4.14 -17.93 4.98
N ARG A 443 3.66 -19.05 5.53
CA ARG A 443 4.07 -19.55 6.86
C ARG A 443 5.55 -19.89 6.92
N ALA A 444 6.13 -20.39 5.83
CA ALA A 444 7.57 -20.67 5.74
C ALA A 444 8.42 -19.38 5.77
N ILE A 445 7.90 -18.26 5.25
CA ILE A 445 8.54 -16.94 5.33
C ILE A 445 8.39 -16.34 6.73
N VAL A 446 7.15 -16.33 7.25
CA VAL A 446 6.80 -15.69 8.53
C VAL A 446 7.43 -16.42 9.72
N ARG A 447 7.45 -17.76 9.69
CA ARG A 447 7.90 -18.65 10.77
C ARG A 447 7.27 -18.29 12.13
N PRO A 448 5.93 -18.41 12.29
CA PRO A 448 5.26 -18.11 13.55
C PRO A 448 5.85 -18.91 14.72
N ASP A 449 6.02 -18.26 15.87
CA ASP A 449 6.57 -18.85 17.08
C ASP A 449 5.60 -18.65 18.26
N PRO A 450 4.80 -19.68 18.61
CA PRO A 450 3.83 -19.59 19.70
C PRO A 450 4.45 -19.28 21.07
N GLU A 451 5.70 -19.64 21.33
CA GLU A 451 6.36 -19.33 22.60
C GLU A 451 6.71 -17.85 22.65
N SER A 452 7.32 -17.33 21.58
CA SER A 452 7.57 -15.90 21.41
C SER A 452 6.27 -15.07 21.54
N GLU A 453 5.17 -15.54 20.94
CA GLU A 453 3.87 -14.87 21.06
C GLU A 453 3.34 -14.79 22.50
N ARG A 454 3.53 -15.82 23.34
CA ARG A 454 3.18 -15.73 24.78
C ARG A 454 3.96 -14.63 25.48
N HIS A 455 5.24 -14.48 25.14
CA HIS A 455 6.10 -13.41 25.67
C HIS A 455 5.58 -12.03 25.27
N PHE A 456 5.18 -11.84 24.02
CA PHE A 456 4.58 -10.58 23.57
C PHE A 456 3.21 -10.31 24.21
N ALA A 457 2.37 -11.33 24.36
CA ALA A 457 1.10 -11.17 25.08
C ALA A 457 1.33 -10.73 26.54
N ALA A 458 2.40 -11.21 27.19
CA ALA A 458 2.74 -10.80 28.55
C ALA A 458 3.24 -9.35 28.56
N ALA A 459 4.07 -8.97 27.59
CA ALA A 459 4.54 -7.59 27.41
C ALA A 459 3.39 -6.61 27.15
N ALA A 460 2.40 -7.00 26.35
CA ALA A 460 1.21 -6.20 26.08
C ALA A 460 0.41 -5.96 27.36
N ARG A 461 0.21 -6.99 28.18
CA ARG A 461 -0.49 -6.84 29.46
C ARG A 461 0.27 -5.96 30.46
N VAL A 462 1.60 -6.12 30.55
CA VAL A 462 2.45 -5.27 31.39
C VAL A 462 2.39 -3.81 30.92
N SER A 463 2.35 -3.59 29.60
CA SER A 463 2.18 -2.24 29.02
C SER A 463 0.88 -1.59 29.46
N GLU A 464 -0.24 -2.31 29.42
CA GLU A 464 -1.54 -1.81 29.89
C GLU A 464 -1.51 -1.41 31.37
N ILE A 465 -0.88 -2.25 32.21
CA ILE A 465 -0.72 -1.98 33.65
C ILE A 465 0.12 -0.71 33.87
N ASN A 466 1.27 -0.60 33.22
CA ASN A 466 2.17 0.54 33.38
C ASN A 466 1.56 1.85 32.86
N LEU A 467 0.83 1.80 31.74
CA LEU A 467 0.09 2.95 31.22
C LEU A 467 -0.99 3.39 32.22
N ALA A 468 -1.74 2.45 32.81
CA ALA A 468 -2.75 2.76 33.82
C ALA A 468 -2.12 3.38 35.07
N LEU A 469 -0.98 2.85 35.54
CA LEU A 469 -0.23 3.42 36.66
C LEU A 469 0.20 4.86 36.35
N TYR A 470 0.80 5.10 35.19
CA TYR A 470 1.20 6.45 34.77
C TYR A 470 0.02 7.42 34.78
N ARG A 471 -1.08 7.07 34.09
CA ARG A 471 -2.28 7.91 33.97
C ARG A 471 -2.92 8.24 35.32
N ASN A 472 -2.98 7.26 36.22
CA ASN A 472 -3.68 7.41 37.49
C ASN A 472 -2.81 8.09 38.58
N THR A 473 -1.49 8.14 38.43
CA THR A 473 -0.59 8.60 39.52
C THR A 473 0.35 9.74 39.12
N VAL A 474 0.88 9.75 37.90
CA VAL A 474 1.94 10.69 37.48
C VAL A 474 1.41 11.72 36.48
N GLN A 475 0.56 11.30 35.54
CA GLN A 475 0.07 12.14 34.44
C GLN A 475 -0.53 13.48 34.89
N PRO A 476 -1.38 13.56 35.94
CA PRO A 476 -1.95 14.85 36.36
C PRO A 476 -0.88 15.89 36.74
N TRP A 477 0.23 15.45 37.33
CA TRP A 477 1.36 16.31 37.68
C TRP A 477 2.14 16.75 36.44
N VAL A 478 2.38 15.83 35.50
CA VAL A 478 3.07 16.14 34.24
C VAL A 478 2.27 17.15 33.42
N GLN A 479 0.97 16.94 33.27
CA GLN A 479 0.09 17.85 32.54
C GLN A 479 0.00 19.22 33.23
N ALA A 480 -0.02 19.27 34.57
CA ALA A 480 -0.03 20.52 35.31
C ALA A 480 1.27 21.34 35.14
N LEU A 481 2.41 20.67 34.95
CA LEU A 481 3.72 21.32 34.75
C LEU A 481 4.03 21.61 33.27
N SER A 482 3.36 20.93 32.35
CA SER A 482 3.59 21.06 30.91
C SER A 482 2.83 22.27 30.36
N THR A 483 3.55 23.18 29.72
CA THR A 483 3.01 24.40 29.10
C THR A 483 3.35 24.43 27.61
N PRO A 484 2.63 25.20 26.78
CA PRO A 484 3.01 25.40 25.38
C PRO A 484 4.44 25.95 25.23
N LEU A 485 4.93 26.74 26.18
CA LEU A 485 6.28 27.26 26.18
C LEU A 485 7.31 26.16 26.46
N SER A 486 7.10 25.33 27.49
CA SER A 486 8.01 24.22 27.78
C SER A 486 8.04 23.20 26.66
N ALA A 487 6.89 22.90 26.03
CA ALA A 487 6.82 22.01 24.88
C ALA A 487 7.64 22.53 23.69
N ARG A 488 7.57 23.84 23.39
CA ARG A 488 8.42 24.47 22.36
C ARG A 488 9.91 24.40 22.68
N TRP A 489 10.29 24.58 23.95
CA TRP A 489 11.68 24.42 24.37
C TRP A 489 12.17 22.98 24.22
N LEU A 490 11.37 21.99 24.61
CA LEU A 490 11.70 20.58 24.41
C LEU A 490 11.86 20.24 22.94
N GLN A 491 10.99 20.76 22.08
CA GLN A 491 11.09 20.61 20.62
C GLN A 491 12.41 21.20 20.10
N ALA A 492 12.73 22.46 20.43
CA ALA A 492 13.94 23.14 19.95
C ALA A 492 15.22 22.47 20.45
N MET A 493 15.20 21.92 21.66
CA MET A 493 16.33 21.22 22.27
C MET A 493 16.44 19.74 21.87
N HIS A 494 15.52 19.23 21.06
CA HIS A 494 15.58 17.85 20.59
C HIS A 494 16.90 17.62 19.83
N PRO A 495 17.69 16.57 20.15
CA PRO A 495 19.04 16.39 19.60
C PRO A 495 19.09 16.42 18.07
N LEU A 496 18.09 15.83 17.41
CA LEU A 496 18.00 15.84 15.96
C LEU A 496 17.85 17.27 15.39
N ARG A 497 16.97 18.11 15.94
CA ARG A 497 16.77 19.49 15.47
C ARG A 497 17.98 20.36 15.74
N VAL A 498 18.60 20.21 16.90
CA VAL A 498 19.86 20.90 17.24
C VAL A 498 20.93 20.62 16.17
N GLY A 499 21.00 19.38 15.66
CA GLY A 499 21.93 19.00 14.60
C GLY A 499 21.72 19.73 13.26
N TYR A 500 20.49 20.15 12.95
CA TYR A 500 20.19 20.95 11.76
C TYR A 500 20.36 22.46 12.02
N GLU A 501 19.95 22.95 13.19
CA GLU A 501 19.90 24.39 13.47
C GLU A 501 21.25 24.99 13.87
N CYS A 502 22.14 24.22 14.50
CA CYS A 502 23.36 24.74 15.10
C CYS A 502 24.37 25.32 14.10
N TRP A 503 24.29 24.90 12.83
CA TRP A 503 25.25 25.29 11.79
C TRP A 503 24.55 25.71 10.50
N SER A 504 24.53 27.02 10.25
CA SER A 504 23.80 27.72 9.18
C SER A 504 24.32 29.16 9.07
N ASP A 505 23.79 29.97 8.15
CA ASP A 505 24.22 31.36 7.93
C ASP A 505 23.95 32.31 9.09
N SER A 506 23.16 31.90 10.09
CA SER A 506 23.05 32.66 11.33
C SER A 506 24.28 32.52 12.23
N HIS A 507 25.11 31.50 12.02
CA HIS A 507 26.29 31.28 12.85
C HIS A 507 27.38 32.30 12.48
N PRO A 508 28.00 33.03 13.43
CA PRO A 508 28.95 34.11 13.12
C PRO A 508 30.14 33.70 12.25
N LEU A 509 30.59 32.45 12.36
CA LEU A 509 31.70 31.91 11.56
C LEU A 509 31.28 31.38 10.17
N ALA A 510 29.98 31.24 9.89
CA ALA A 510 29.50 30.62 8.65
C ALA A 510 29.91 31.37 7.38
N PRO A 511 29.87 32.72 7.31
CA PRO A 511 30.33 33.44 6.11
C PRO A 511 31.82 33.25 5.82
N VAL A 512 32.65 33.17 6.87
CA VAL A 512 34.10 32.94 6.74
C VAL A 512 34.37 31.55 6.18
N VAL A 513 33.66 30.53 6.68
CA VAL A 513 33.78 29.15 6.17
C VAL A 513 33.26 29.04 4.75
N ALA A 514 32.14 29.70 4.41
CA ALA A 514 31.61 29.72 3.05
C ALA A 514 32.62 30.29 2.05
N GLN A 515 33.24 31.43 2.38
CA GLN A 515 34.28 32.04 1.54
C GLN A 515 35.54 31.18 1.42
N ALA A 516 35.96 30.54 2.52
CA ALA A 516 37.10 29.62 2.50
C ALA A 516 36.80 28.35 1.69
N ALA A 517 35.56 27.86 1.73
CA ALA A 517 35.10 26.74 0.93
C ALA A 517 35.05 27.10 -0.56
N GLU A 518 34.63 28.31 -0.93
CA GLU A 518 34.72 28.80 -2.32
C GLU A 518 36.17 28.79 -2.83
N HIS A 519 37.12 29.36 -2.07
CA HIS A 519 38.54 29.29 -2.43
C HIS A 519 39.04 27.84 -2.55
N ALA A 520 38.62 26.96 -1.64
CA ALA A 520 38.97 25.54 -1.70
C ALA A 520 38.38 24.80 -2.93
N ARG A 521 37.26 25.27 -3.49
CA ARG A 521 36.71 24.76 -4.77
C ARG A 521 37.51 25.27 -5.97
N GLU A 522 37.90 26.55 -5.95
CA GLU A 522 38.65 27.18 -7.04
C GLU A 522 40.07 26.63 -7.15
N ASP A 523 40.74 26.38 -6.02
CA ASP A 523 42.11 25.87 -5.93
C ASP A 523 42.15 24.45 -5.30
N ARG A 524 41.27 23.56 -5.78
CA ARG A 524 41.13 22.20 -5.25
C ARG A 524 42.37 21.35 -5.60
N HIS A 525 42.98 20.74 -4.58
CA HIS A 525 44.12 19.82 -4.71
C HIS A 525 43.81 18.44 -4.11
N PRO A 526 43.12 17.54 -4.84
CA PRO A 526 42.85 16.18 -4.37
C PRO A 526 44.14 15.39 -4.21
N VAL A 527 44.22 14.59 -3.14
CA VAL A 527 45.35 13.68 -2.93
C VAL A 527 45.21 12.44 -3.82
N GLU A 528 46.32 11.90 -4.31
CA GLU A 528 46.33 10.67 -5.13
C GLU A 528 45.71 9.47 -4.37
N PRO A 529 44.94 8.59 -5.05
CA PRO A 529 44.30 7.43 -4.41
C PRO A 529 45.25 6.47 -3.71
N ASP A 530 46.51 6.40 -4.17
CA ASP A 530 47.53 5.52 -3.61
C ASP A 530 48.27 6.10 -2.39
N ASN A 531 47.94 7.33 -1.96
CA ASN A 531 48.57 7.96 -0.81
C ASN A 531 48.36 7.14 0.49
N PRO A 532 49.43 6.84 1.25
CA PRO A 532 49.34 5.97 2.44
C PRO A 532 48.46 6.55 3.55
N PHE A 533 48.39 7.88 3.71
CA PHE A 533 47.56 8.53 4.72
C PHE A 533 46.07 8.48 4.36
N LEU A 534 45.74 8.59 3.06
CA LEU A 534 44.36 8.39 2.59
C LEU A 534 43.91 6.94 2.81
N LYS A 535 44.76 5.95 2.49
CA LYS A 535 44.49 4.53 2.78
C LYS A 535 44.33 4.26 4.27
N ALA A 536 45.16 4.86 5.11
CA ALA A 536 45.03 4.76 6.57
C ALA A 536 43.71 5.38 7.08
N GLN A 537 43.29 6.52 6.53
CA GLN A 537 41.99 7.14 6.84
C GLN A 537 40.82 6.23 6.45
N GLN A 538 40.87 5.62 5.25
CA GLN A 538 39.83 4.69 4.78
C GLN A 538 39.77 3.44 5.66
N ALA A 539 40.92 2.86 6.02
CA ALA A 539 40.98 1.72 6.93
C ALA A 539 40.45 2.07 8.33
N MET A 540 40.76 3.25 8.86
CA MET A 540 40.20 3.75 10.12
C MET A 540 38.68 3.88 10.03
N SER A 541 38.16 4.46 8.95
CA SER A 541 36.71 4.60 8.75
C SER A 541 36.02 3.23 8.71
N GLN A 542 36.58 2.27 7.97
CA GLN A 542 36.07 0.89 7.92
C GLN A 542 36.11 0.21 9.31
N ALA A 543 37.15 0.45 10.10
CA ALA A 543 37.24 -0.07 11.47
C ALA A 543 36.17 0.53 12.39
N VAL A 544 35.87 1.83 12.26
CA VAL A 544 34.79 2.49 13.01
C VAL A 544 33.42 1.93 12.62
N VAL A 545 33.16 1.76 11.31
CA VAL A 545 31.93 1.13 10.81
C VAL A 545 31.79 -0.28 11.38
N HIS A 546 32.83 -1.11 11.27
CA HIS A 546 32.82 -2.47 11.79
C HIS A 546 32.61 -2.55 13.31
N LEU A 547 33.20 -1.63 14.08
CA LEU A 547 32.99 -1.52 15.53
C LEU A 547 31.52 -1.19 15.85
N LEU A 548 30.93 -0.23 15.14
CA LEU A 548 29.55 0.20 15.35
C LEU A 548 28.53 -0.88 14.91
N ASP A 549 28.81 -1.59 13.81
CA ASP A 549 28.01 -2.74 13.38
C ASP A 549 28.08 -3.88 14.40
N THR A 550 29.29 -4.20 14.89
CA THR A 550 29.47 -5.22 15.93
C THR A 550 28.71 -4.85 17.21
N TYR A 551 28.76 -3.57 17.61
CA TYR A 551 27.98 -3.06 18.74
C TYR A 551 26.47 -3.20 18.51
N ARG A 552 25.96 -2.82 17.32
CA ARG A 552 24.55 -2.99 16.95
C ARG A 552 24.14 -4.45 17.10
N ASP A 553 24.88 -5.37 16.48
CA ASP A 553 24.51 -6.78 16.44
C ASP A 553 24.52 -7.39 17.85
N GLN A 554 25.47 -7.01 18.71
CA GLN A 554 25.52 -7.42 20.12
C GLN A 554 24.36 -6.84 20.93
N ARG A 555 24.07 -5.54 20.76
CA ARG A 555 22.96 -4.85 21.43
C ARG A 555 21.63 -5.51 21.07
N ASP A 556 21.39 -5.75 19.79
CA ASP A 556 20.13 -6.29 19.28
C ASP A 556 19.92 -7.74 19.76
N ALA A 557 20.98 -8.56 19.73
CA ALA A 557 20.94 -9.92 20.30
C ALA A 557 20.69 -9.90 21.83
N MET A 558 21.28 -8.95 22.55
CA MET A 558 21.06 -8.78 23.99
C MET A 558 19.62 -8.38 24.30
N GLN A 559 19.06 -7.44 23.52
CA GLN A 559 17.66 -7.00 23.67
C GLN A 559 16.68 -8.16 23.48
N ALA A 560 16.85 -8.97 22.43
CA ALA A 560 16.02 -10.15 22.20
C ALA A 560 16.08 -11.14 23.38
N ARG A 561 17.30 -11.44 23.87
CA ARG A 561 17.50 -12.35 25.01
C ARG A 561 16.89 -11.81 26.29
N LEU A 562 17.09 -10.53 26.60
CA LEU A 562 16.52 -9.89 27.78
C LEU A 562 15.00 -9.88 27.72
N PHE A 563 14.42 -9.57 26.55
CA PHE A 563 12.99 -9.58 26.35
C PHE A 563 12.40 -10.97 26.67
N HIS A 564 12.94 -12.02 26.07
CA HIS A 564 12.48 -13.39 26.31
C HIS A 564 12.78 -13.86 27.75
N ALA A 565 13.88 -13.43 28.37
CA ALA A 565 14.16 -13.76 29.77
C ALA A 565 13.15 -13.12 30.73
N ILE A 566 12.75 -11.86 30.48
CA ILE A 566 11.78 -11.14 31.31
C ILE A 566 10.38 -11.70 31.09
N TYR A 567 9.91 -11.74 29.84
CA TYR A 567 8.52 -12.09 29.52
C TYR A 567 8.29 -13.60 29.38
N GLY A 568 9.35 -14.39 29.30
CA GLY A 568 9.34 -15.86 29.46
C GLY A 568 9.42 -16.33 30.91
N SER A 569 9.64 -15.42 31.86
CA SER A 569 9.63 -15.76 33.28
C SER A 569 8.23 -16.22 33.71
N PRO A 570 8.09 -17.38 34.39
CA PRO A 570 6.80 -17.86 34.88
C PRO A 570 6.09 -16.86 35.80
N LEU A 571 6.86 -16.09 36.58
CA LEU A 571 6.31 -15.06 37.46
C LEU A 571 5.69 -13.91 36.66
N VAL A 572 6.38 -13.43 35.63
CA VAL A 572 5.89 -12.32 34.81
C VAL A 572 4.66 -12.75 34.01
N GLN A 573 4.67 -13.96 33.44
CA GLN A 573 3.49 -14.52 32.77
C GLN A 573 2.29 -14.65 33.72
N ALA A 574 2.51 -15.16 34.93
CA ALA A 574 1.44 -15.26 35.94
C ALA A 574 0.88 -13.88 36.34
N LEU A 575 1.75 -12.89 36.55
CA LEU A 575 1.33 -11.51 36.84
C LEU A 575 0.61 -10.85 35.66
N ALA A 576 0.98 -11.24 34.43
CA ALA A 576 0.29 -10.86 33.20
C ALA A 576 -1.01 -11.66 32.95
N GLY A 577 -1.44 -12.51 33.90
CA GLY A 577 -2.69 -13.27 33.79
C GLY A 577 -2.62 -14.47 32.87
N GLN A 578 -1.43 -14.94 32.50
CA GLN A 578 -1.25 -16.15 31.70
C GLN A 578 -0.95 -17.36 32.60
N SER A 579 -1.56 -18.50 32.27
CA SER A 579 -1.26 -19.79 32.89
C SER A 579 -0.34 -20.62 31.99
N ARG A 580 0.67 -21.27 32.57
CA ARG A 580 1.48 -22.26 31.84
C ARG A 580 0.72 -23.56 31.54
N GLN A 581 -0.45 -23.73 32.13
CA GLN A 581 -1.34 -24.88 31.88
C GLN A 581 -2.36 -24.59 30.77
N ASP A 582 -2.42 -23.36 30.26
CA ASP A 582 -3.23 -23.04 29.09
C ASP A 582 -2.49 -23.48 27.82
N ASP A 583 -2.88 -24.64 27.30
CA ASP A 583 -2.35 -25.20 26.04
C ASP A 583 -2.93 -24.49 24.80
N GLY A 584 -3.85 -23.54 24.98
CA GLY A 584 -4.45 -22.76 23.90
C GLY A 584 -3.43 -21.84 23.19
N PRO A 585 -3.71 -21.44 21.93
CA PRO A 585 -2.90 -20.45 21.24
C PRO A 585 -2.94 -19.10 21.99
N PRO A 586 -1.84 -18.34 22.03
CA PRO A 586 -1.78 -17.08 22.79
C PRO A 586 -2.76 -16.03 22.28
N ARG A 587 -3.08 -16.10 20.97
CA ARG A 587 -4.08 -15.28 20.29
C ARG A 587 -5.00 -16.22 19.51
N PRO A 588 -6.34 -16.17 19.72
CA PRO A 588 -7.26 -16.96 18.92
C PRO A 588 -7.34 -16.43 17.49
N HIS A 589 -7.54 -17.31 16.50
CA HIS A 589 -7.83 -16.85 15.16
C HIS A 589 -9.19 -16.14 15.14
N PRO A 590 -9.32 -15.01 14.43
CA PRO A 590 -10.60 -14.33 14.35
C PRO A 590 -11.61 -15.21 13.57
N GLY A 591 -12.89 -15.16 13.96
CA GLY A 591 -13.94 -15.96 13.29
C GLY A 591 -14.09 -17.41 13.77
N GLU A 592 -13.38 -17.84 14.81
CA GLU A 592 -13.60 -19.17 15.42
C GLU A 592 -14.87 -19.26 16.27
N SER A 593 -15.63 -18.17 16.40
CA SER A 593 -16.97 -18.22 16.99
C SER A 593 -17.87 -19.21 16.22
N PRO A 594 -18.62 -20.08 16.92
CA PRO A 594 -19.55 -21.03 16.28
C PRO A 594 -20.49 -20.38 15.27
N GLU A 595 -20.94 -19.14 15.54
CA GLU A 595 -21.84 -18.36 14.70
C GLU A 595 -21.20 -18.00 13.36
N HIS A 596 -19.95 -17.53 13.37
CA HIS A 596 -19.20 -17.23 12.15
C HIS A 596 -18.92 -18.50 11.33
N CYS A 597 -18.50 -19.59 11.99
CA CYS A 597 -18.33 -20.87 11.31
C CYS A 597 -19.63 -21.37 10.65
N GLN A 598 -20.79 -21.16 11.30
CA GLN A 598 -22.09 -21.49 10.73
C GLN A 598 -22.44 -20.59 9.55
N TYR A 599 -22.21 -19.28 9.66
CA TYR A 599 -22.40 -18.32 8.57
C TYR A 599 -21.56 -18.70 7.34
N MET A 600 -20.27 -19.02 7.52
CA MET A 600 -19.40 -19.44 6.42
C MET A 600 -19.90 -20.73 5.76
N ARG A 601 -20.36 -21.72 6.54
CA ARG A 601 -20.96 -22.94 5.97
C ARG A 601 -22.22 -22.65 5.15
N GLN A 602 -23.06 -21.72 5.60
CA GLN A 602 -24.26 -21.31 4.86
C GLN A 602 -23.89 -20.60 3.56
N GLU A 603 -22.89 -19.73 3.58
CA GLU A 603 -22.46 -19.01 2.37
C GLU A 603 -21.81 -19.94 1.35
N LEU A 604 -21.05 -20.92 1.82
CA LEU A 604 -20.52 -22.00 0.99
C LEU A 604 -21.63 -22.91 0.42
N ALA A 605 -22.72 -23.14 1.14
CA ALA A 605 -23.88 -23.89 0.64
C ALA A 605 -24.64 -23.08 -0.44
N ARG A 606 -24.83 -21.78 -0.24
CA ARG A 606 -25.40 -20.88 -1.27
C ARG A 606 -24.54 -20.84 -2.53
N LEU A 607 -23.22 -20.84 -2.38
CA LEU A 607 -22.31 -20.91 -3.51
C LEU A 607 -22.51 -22.22 -4.27
N HIS A 608 -22.62 -23.36 -3.59
CA HIS A 608 -22.94 -24.66 -4.19
C HIS A 608 -24.27 -24.64 -4.97
N GLU A 609 -25.35 -24.08 -4.39
CA GLU A 609 -26.64 -23.94 -5.08
C GLU A 609 -26.55 -23.11 -6.37
N SER A 610 -25.57 -22.21 -6.47
CA SER A 610 -25.34 -21.39 -7.66
C SER A 610 -24.56 -22.08 -8.77
N VAL A 611 -24.07 -23.32 -8.58
CA VAL A 611 -23.37 -24.10 -9.61
C VAL A 611 -24.21 -24.22 -10.89
N ALA A 612 -25.53 -24.33 -10.77
CA ALA A 612 -26.44 -24.45 -11.92
C ALA A 612 -26.96 -23.11 -12.46
N GLN A 613 -26.53 -21.97 -11.91
CA GLN A 613 -26.96 -20.63 -12.31
C GLN A 613 -25.91 -19.96 -13.21
N GLY A 614 -26.36 -19.27 -14.27
CA GLY A 614 -25.51 -18.59 -15.25
C GLY A 614 -25.95 -18.88 -16.68
N GLY A 615 -25.10 -18.51 -17.64
CA GLY A 615 -25.31 -18.75 -19.07
C GLY A 615 -23.99 -19.00 -19.80
N LEU A 616 -23.88 -18.44 -21.00
CA LEU A 616 -22.73 -18.64 -21.89
C LEU A 616 -21.40 -18.21 -21.26
N TYR A 617 -21.35 -17.04 -20.61
CA TYR A 617 -20.13 -16.52 -19.99
C TYR A 617 -19.59 -17.46 -18.93
N GLU A 618 -20.45 -17.89 -18.01
CA GLU A 618 -20.07 -18.81 -16.94
C GLU A 618 -19.57 -20.15 -17.49
N ALA A 619 -20.21 -20.67 -18.53
CA ALA A 619 -19.79 -21.93 -19.18
C ALA A 619 -18.41 -21.80 -19.85
N VAL A 620 -18.17 -20.74 -20.60
CA VAL A 620 -16.88 -20.46 -21.25
C VAL A 620 -15.77 -20.28 -20.21
N ILE A 621 -16.03 -19.48 -19.16
CA ILE A 621 -15.05 -19.24 -18.10
C ILE A 621 -14.71 -20.53 -17.34
N ARG A 622 -15.69 -21.37 -17.02
CA ARG A 622 -15.46 -22.68 -16.38
C ARG A 622 -14.60 -23.59 -17.24
N ALA A 623 -14.92 -23.69 -18.53
CA ALA A 623 -14.14 -24.49 -19.48
C ALA A 623 -12.68 -23.99 -19.57
N LEU A 624 -12.48 -22.69 -19.67
CA LEU A 624 -11.13 -22.10 -19.69
C LEU A 624 -10.35 -22.41 -18.40
N PHE A 625 -10.96 -22.20 -17.22
CA PHE A 625 -10.31 -22.54 -15.95
C PHE A 625 -10.01 -24.04 -15.85
N HIS A 626 -10.88 -24.91 -16.36
CA HIS A 626 -10.67 -26.36 -16.35
C HIS A 626 -9.46 -26.77 -17.18
N VAL A 627 -9.32 -26.22 -18.39
CA VAL A 627 -8.18 -26.46 -19.29
C VAL A 627 -6.90 -25.91 -18.68
N LEU A 628 -6.91 -24.64 -18.29
CA LEU A 628 -5.72 -23.94 -17.77
C LEU A 628 -5.24 -24.48 -16.42
N ARG A 629 -6.09 -25.16 -15.64
CA ARG A 629 -5.71 -25.81 -14.38
C ARG A 629 -4.59 -26.84 -14.56
N ALA A 630 -4.42 -27.43 -15.74
CA ALA A 630 -3.31 -28.36 -16.00
C ALA A 630 -1.93 -27.68 -16.05
N ARG A 631 -1.84 -26.37 -16.31
CA ARG A 631 -0.56 -25.64 -16.38
C ARG A 631 0.04 -25.34 -15.01
N GLY A 632 -0.74 -25.35 -13.92
CA GLY A 632 -0.29 -24.91 -12.58
C GLY A 632 0.01 -23.40 -12.48
N GLU A 633 0.31 -22.75 -13.61
CA GLU A 633 0.56 -21.33 -13.77
C GLU A 633 -0.59 -20.69 -14.57
N ALA A 634 -1.21 -19.66 -14.02
CA ALA A 634 -2.23 -18.89 -14.71
C ALA A 634 -1.54 -17.82 -15.58
N ASP A 635 -1.40 -18.07 -16.88
CA ASP A 635 -0.94 -17.06 -17.83
C ASP A 635 -2.12 -16.17 -18.23
N GLU A 636 -2.12 -14.97 -17.69
CA GLU A 636 -3.14 -13.94 -17.81
C GLU A 636 -3.41 -13.46 -19.26
N ARG A 637 -2.45 -13.61 -20.18
CA ARG A 637 -2.62 -13.22 -21.58
C ARG A 637 -3.84 -13.89 -22.23
N HIS A 638 -4.11 -15.13 -21.85
CA HIS A 638 -5.28 -15.89 -22.30
C HIS A 638 -6.59 -15.29 -21.78
N PHE A 639 -6.62 -14.76 -20.55
CA PHE A 639 -7.84 -14.20 -19.94
C PHE A 639 -8.18 -12.81 -20.47
N ARG A 640 -7.18 -11.94 -20.65
CA ARG A 640 -7.36 -10.62 -21.27
C ARG A 640 -7.86 -10.75 -22.71
N HIS A 641 -7.31 -11.73 -23.44
CA HIS A 641 -7.77 -12.00 -24.80
C HIS A 641 -9.16 -12.63 -24.84
N ALA A 642 -9.48 -13.53 -23.89
CA ALA A 642 -10.82 -14.10 -23.75
C ALA A 642 -11.88 -13.02 -23.60
N TRP A 643 -11.60 -12.03 -22.75
CA TRP A 643 -12.51 -10.92 -22.52
C TRP A 643 -12.71 -10.03 -23.75
N ARG A 644 -11.64 -9.72 -24.50
CA ARG A 644 -11.76 -8.96 -25.76
C ARG A 644 -12.66 -9.69 -26.77
N LEU A 645 -12.47 -11.00 -26.93
CA LEU A 645 -13.32 -11.81 -27.81
C LEU A 645 -14.77 -11.88 -27.33
N LEU A 646 -15.00 -12.01 -26.01
CA LEU A 646 -16.33 -11.96 -25.38
C LEU A 646 -17.02 -10.61 -25.61
N GLN A 647 -16.29 -9.49 -25.61
CA GLN A 647 -16.86 -8.16 -25.88
C GLN A 647 -17.30 -7.97 -27.33
N ASP A 648 -16.46 -8.40 -28.28
CA ASP A 648 -16.70 -8.20 -29.72
C ASP A 648 -17.93 -9.00 -30.22
N HIS A 649 -18.25 -10.14 -29.59
CA HIS A 649 -19.36 -11.00 -30.01
C HIS A 649 -20.76 -10.47 -29.64
N LEU A 650 -20.87 -9.59 -28.63
CA LEU A 650 -22.16 -9.30 -27.96
C LEU A 650 -22.78 -7.93 -28.28
N GLY A 651 -22.28 -7.22 -29.30
CA GLY A 651 -23.06 -6.17 -29.95
C GLY A 651 -23.47 -4.96 -29.10
N GLY A 652 -22.83 -4.70 -27.95
CA GLY A 652 -22.82 -3.35 -27.36
C GLY A 652 -23.75 -3.05 -26.18
N VAL A 653 -23.98 -3.98 -25.26
CA VAL A 653 -24.11 -3.59 -23.83
C VAL A 653 -23.18 -4.49 -23.02
N PRO A 654 -21.96 -4.01 -22.70
CA PRO A 654 -21.05 -4.79 -21.89
C PRO A 654 -21.68 -5.03 -20.50
N PRO A 655 -21.49 -6.21 -19.88
CA PRO A 655 -21.45 -6.24 -18.43
C PRO A 655 -20.46 -5.14 -18.01
N ASP A 656 -20.85 -4.26 -17.08
CA ASP A 656 -19.88 -3.40 -16.41
C ASP A 656 -18.63 -4.25 -16.07
N MET A 657 -17.41 -3.75 -16.28
CA MET A 657 -16.18 -4.45 -15.92
C MET A 657 -16.25 -4.98 -14.49
N ALA A 658 -16.95 -4.28 -13.58
CA ALA A 658 -17.23 -4.78 -12.24
C ALA A 658 -18.13 -6.04 -12.21
N GLN A 659 -19.15 -6.12 -13.07
CA GLN A 659 -19.98 -7.30 -13.22
C GLN A 659 -19.19 -8.47 -13.80
N PHE A 660 -18.38 -8.25 -14.83
CA PHE A 660 -17.53 -9.31 -15.39
C PHE A 660 -16.53 -9.83 -14.35
N ARG A 661 -15.83 -8.95 -13.63
CA ARG A 661 -14.95 -9.32 -12.52
C ARG A 661 -15.65 -10.24 -11.53
N ARG A 662 -16.86 -9.86 -11.11
CA ARG A 662 -17.67 -10.64 -10.18
C ARG A 662 -18.05 -12.01 -10.74
N ILE A 663 -18.37 -12.12 -12.04
CA ILE A 663 -18.62 -13.41 -12.69
C ILE A 663 -17.35 -14.26 -12.68
N VAL A 664 -16.22 -13.72 -13.13
CA VAL A 664 -14.93 -14.43 -13.20
C VAL A 664 -14.50 -14.94 -11.82
N ARG A 665 -14.47 -14.06 -10.81
CA ARG A 665 -14.08 -14.43 -9.44
C ARG A 665 -14.98 -15.53 -8.87
N ARG A 666 -16.29 -15.42 -9.07
CA ARG A 666 -17.25 -16.42 -8.62
C ARG A 666 -17.06 -17.76 -9.33
N GLN A 667 -16.87 -17.77 -10.65
CA GLN A 667 -16.64 -19.00 -11.40
C GLN A 667 -15.29 -19.63 -11.05
N ALA A 668 -14.26 -18.84 -10.81
CA ALA A 668 -12.96 -19.34 -10.36
C ALA A 668 -13.06 -20.03 -8.99
N LEU A 669 -13.79 -19.43 -8.05
CA LEU A 669 -14.04 -20.01 -6.72
C LEU A 669 -14.80 -21.34 -6.82
N LEU A 670 -15.83 -21.41 -7.68
CA LEU A 670 -16.56 -22.65 -7.97
C LEU A 670 -15.64 -23.72 -8.57
N MET A 671 -14.83 -23.36 -9.57
CA MET A 671 -13.90 -24.28 -10.23
C MET A 671 -12.77 -24.76 -9.31
N GLN A 672 -12.41 -23.97 -8.30
CA GLN A 672 -11.45 -24.37 -7.27
C GLN A 672 -12.05 -25.41 -6.32
N ARG A 673 -13.28 -25.18 -5.87
CA ARG A 673 -13.91 -25.98 -4.80
C ARG A 673 -14.62 -27.23 -5.31
N GLU A 674 -15.37 -27.11 -6.41
CA GLU A 674 -16.21 -28.17 -6.96
C GLU A 674 -16.04 -28.29 -8.48
N PRO A 675 -14.83 -28.59 -8.97
CA PRO A 675 -14.53 -28.62 -10.40
C PRO A 675 -15.45 -29.55 -11.19
N ASP A 676 -15.71 -30.75 -10.67
CA ASP A 676 -16.49 -31.76 -11.38
C ASP A 676 -17.97 -31.36 -11.48
N ALA A 677 -18.54 -30.83 -10.39
CA ALA A 677 -19.92 -30.34 -10.39
C ALA A 677 -20.08 -29.10 -11.27
N ALA A 678 -19.11 -28.18 -11.24
CA ALA A 678 -19.10 -26.97 -12.07
C ALA A 678 -19.03 -27.30 -13.57
N MET A 679 -18.20 -28.28 -13.97
CA MET A 679 -18.10 -28.76 -15.36
C MET A 679 -19.35 -29.52 -15.79
N ALA A 680 -19.88 -30.41 -14.95
CA ALA A 680 -21.10 -31.16 -15.25
C ALA A 680 -22.35 -30.26 -15.43
N ALA A 681 -22.32 -29.05 -14.87
CA ALA A 681 -23.40 -28.08 -15.02
C ALA A 681 -23.37 -27.29 -16.34
N ILE A 682 -22.28 -27.32 -17.13
CA ILE A 682 -22.15 -26.57 -18.39
C ILE A 682 -23.33 -26.82 -19.35
N PRO A 683 -23.77 -28.06 -19.62
CA PRO A 683 -24.91 -28.29 -20.51
C PRO A 683 -26.21 -27.63 -20.02
N ARG A 684 -26.38 -27.54 -18.69
CA ARG A 684 -27.53 -26.87 -18.07
C ARG A 684 -27.43 -25.34 -18.15
N LEU A 685 -26.24 -24.77 -18.00
CA LEU A 685 -26.03 -23.32 -18.16
C LEU A 685 -26.37 -22.86 -19.58
N LEU A 686 -25.97 -23.66 -20.57
CA LEU A 686 -26.20 -23.39 -21.98
C LEU A 686 -27.61 -23.78 -22.45
N ALA A 687 -28.45 -24.31 -21.56
CA ALA A 687 -29.79 -24.74 -21.93
C ALA A 687 -30.63 -23.59 -22.49
N ALA A 688 -30.46 -22.34 -22.07
CA ALA A 688 -31.21 -21.22 -22.66
C ALA A 688 -30.52 -20.58 -23.89
N SER A 689 -29.30 -21.01 -24.24
CA SER A 689 -28.47 -20.36 -25.27
C SER A 689 -28.81 -20.85 -26.70
N PRO A 690 -28.86 -19.95 -27.70
CA PRO A 690 -28.92 -20.31 -29.11
C PRO A 690 -27.75 -21.20 -29.55
N ALA A 691 -27.99 -22.07 -30.55
CA ALA A 691 -26.95 -22.93 -31.12
C ALA A 691 -25.77 -22.15 -31.73
N ALA A 692 -26.01 -20.92 -32.22
CA ALA A 692 -24.95 -20.03 -32.71
C ALA A 692 -23.99 -19.61 -31.59
N ASP A 693 -24.54 -19.18 -30.45
CA ASP A 693 -23.78 -18.73 -29.28
C ASP A 693 -22.98 -19.88 -28.64
N ILE A 694 -23.55 -21.09 -28.60
CA ILE A 694 -22.84 -22.29 -28.11
C ILE A 694 -21.64 -22.61 -29.01
N ARG A 695 -21.81 -22.59 -30.34
CA ARG A 695 -20.72 -22.80 -31.30
C ARG A 695 -19.63 -21.74 -31.13
N TRP A 696 -20.01 -20.49 -30.95
CA TRP A 696 -19.07 -19.42 -30.69
C TRP A 696 -18.28 -19.65 -29.39
N GLY A 697 -18.96 -20.07 -28.31
CA GLY A 697 -18.31 -20.41 -27.06
C GLY A 697 -17.28 -21.54 -27.21
N MET A 698 -17.58 -22.56 -28.02
CA MET A 698 -16.64 -23.64 -28.35
C MET A 698 -15.41 -23.11 -29.08
N THR A 699 -15.60 -22.32 -30.15
CA THR A 699 -14.51 -21.71 -30.91
C THR A 699 -13.63 -20.84 -30.01
N THR A 700 -14.24 -20.05 -29.14
CA THR A 700 -13.52 -19.18 -28.20
C THR A 700 -12.66 -19.97 -27.23
N VAL A 701 -13.20 -21.04 -26.61
CA VAL A 701 -12.43 -21.89 -25.69
C VAL A 701 -11.27 -22.58 -26.42
N ASP A 702 -11.48 -23.05 -27.64
CA ASP A 702 -10.45 -23.71 -28.45
C ASP A 702 -9.33 -22.73 -28.88
N GLU A 703 -9.68 -21.56 -29.43
CA GLU A 703 -8.72 -20.53 -29.81
C GLU A 703 -7.86 -20.09 -28.62
N LEU A 704 -8.49 -19.86 -27.47
CA LEU A 704 -7.80 -19.40 -26.28
C LEU A 704 -6.93 -20.48 -25.64
N ALA A 705 -7.35 -21.74 -25.66
CA ALA A 705 -6.51 -22.83 -25.15
C ALA A 705 -5.20 -22.95 -25.95
N ASN A 706 -5.30 -22.80 -27.28
CA ASN A 706 -4.18 -23.02 -28.21
C ASN A 706 -3.24 -21.81 -28.39
N GLN A 707 -3.54 -20.64 -27.81
CA GLN A 707 -2.71 -19.42 -27.97
C GLN A 707 -1.37 -19.46 -27.21
N GLY A 708 -1.20 -20.33 -26.22
CA GLY A 708 0.00 -20.42 -25.38
C GLY A 708 1.14 -21.28 -25.95
N GLY A 709 1.02 -21.76 -27.20
CA GLY A 709 1.87 -22.79 -27.77
C GLY A 709 1.19 -24.16 -27.77
N ASN A 710 1.93 -25.23 -28.04
CA ASN A 710 1.37 -26.59 -28.08
C ASN A 710 0.84 -26.98 -26.70
N LEU A 711 -0.45 -27.35 -26.64
CA LEU A 711 -1.07 -27.91 -25.44
C LEU A 711 -0.31 -29.16 -25.01
N SER A 712 -0.04 -29.29 -23.71
CA SER A 712 0.37 -30.57 -23.13
C SER A 712 -0.75 -31.61 -23.26
N ASP A 713 -0.39 -32.89 -23.18
CA ASP A 713 -1.38 -33.99 -23.25
C ASP A 713 -2.49 -33.83 -22.20
N ALA A 714 -2.14 -33.35 -21.00
CA ALA A 714 -3.09 -33.10 -19.91
C ALA A 714 -4.08 -31.97 -20.22
N GLU A 715 -3.63 -30.91 -20.88
CA GLU A 715 -4.50 -29.81 -21.30
C GLU A 715 -5.39 -30.23 -22.47
N HIS A 716 -4.84 -30.97 -23.43
CA HIS A 716 -5.60 -31.47 -24.56
C HIS A 716 -6.75 -32.38 -24.10
N GLN A 717 -6.50 -33.27 -23.13
CA GLN A 717 -7.56 -34.09 -22.52
C GLN A 717 -8.64 -33.25 -21.83
N ARG A 718 -8.25 -32.21 -21.08
CA ARG A 718 -9.21 -31.32 -20.41
C ARG A 718 -10.01 -30.47 -21.40
N LEU A 719 -9.39 -30.06 -22.51
CA LEU A 719 -10.08 -29.34 -23.58
C LEU A 719 -11.12 -30.24 -24.25
N LEU A 720 -10.76 -31.48 -24.57
CA LEU A 720 -11.72 -32.46 -25.11
C LEU A 720 -12.88 -32.71 -24.14
N GLN A 721 -12.60 -32.83 -22.85
CA GLN A 721 -13.65 -32.97 -21.83
C GLN A 721 -14.59 -31.75 -21.79
N ALA A 722 -14.03 -30.54 -21.80
CA ALA A 722 -14.81 -29.30 -21.84
C ALA A 722 -15.67 -29.23 -23.12
N MET A 723 -15.08 -29.51 -24.29
CA MET A 723 -15.79 -29.54 -25.57
C MET A 723 -16.93 -30.56 -25.59
N GLY A 724 -16.75 -31.73 -24.96
CA GLY A 724 -17.80 -32.74 -24.84
C GLY A 724 -19.08 -32.20 -24.18
N HIS A 725 -18.94 -31.37 -23.14
CA HIS A 725 -20.08 -30.72 -22.49
C HIS A 725 -20.76 -29.67 -23.38
N PHE A 726 -20.00 -28.92 -24.18
CA PHE A 726 -20.57 -27.97 -25.15
C PHE A 726 -21.28 -28.67 -26.31
N VAL A 727 -20.72 -29.77 -26.84
CA VAL A 727 -21.35 -30.59 -27.89
C VAL A 727 -22.69 -31.13 -27.40
N GLN A 728 -22.74 -31.67 -26.18
CA GLN A 728 -24.00 -32.13 -25.57
C GLN A 728 -25.05 -31.01 -25.50
N ALA A 729 -24.63 -29.78 -25.16
CA ALA A 729 -25.54 -28.63 -25.14
C ALA A 729 -25.99 -28.21 -26.55
N LEU A 730 -25.09 -28.26 -27.53
CA LEU A 730 -25.35 -27.91 -28.92
C LEU A 730 -26.39 -28.86 -29.54
N GLU A 731 -26.22 -30.17 -29.38
CA GLU A 731 -27.18 -31.18 -29.87
C GLU A 731 -28.59 -30.94 -29.30
N ALA A 732 -28.66 -30.58 -28.00
CA ALA A 732 -29.93 -30.26 -27.35
C ALA A 732 -30.55 -28.94 -27.85
N ALA A 733 -29.74 -27.94 -28.19
CA ALA A 733 -30.21 -26.68 -28.77
C ALA A 733 -30.71 -26.87 -30.21
N GLU A 734 -29.97 -27.59 -31.05
CA GLU A 734 -30.37 -27.89 -32.43
C GLU A 734 -31.64 -28.75 -32.49
N SER A 735 -31.77 -29.74 -31.60
CA SER A 735 -32.98 -30.55 -31.47
C SER A 735 -34.22 -29.72 -31.10
N ARG A 736 -34.05 -28.68 -30.29
CA ARG A 736 -35.15 -27.75 -29.94
C ARG A 736 -35.49 -26.82 -31.08
N GLN A 737 -34.49 -26.26 -31.75
CA GLN A 737 -34.69 -25.41 -32.92
C GLN A 737 -35.41 -26.17 -34.05
N ALA A 738 -35.07 -27.45 -34.26
CA ALA A 738 -35.77 -28.33 -35.20
C ALA A 738 -37.24 -28.58 -34.79
N LYS A 739 -37.53 -28.78 -33.50
CA LYS A 739 -38.91 -28.93 -33.00
C LYS A 739 -39.72 -27.63 -33.16
N GLU A 740 -39.15 -26.49 -32.81
CA GLU A 740 -39.81 -25.18 -32.97
C GLU A 740 -40.05 -24.82 -34.44
N GLN A 741 -39.15 -25.20 -35.35
CA GLN A 741 -39.36 -25.05 -36.80
C GLN A 741 -40.45 -26.00 -37.33
N THR A 742 -40.60 -27.18 -36.73
CA THR A 742 -41.65 -28.15 -37.08
C THR A 742 -43.03 -27.70 -36.57
N GLU A 743 -43.08 -27.04 -35.41
CA GLU A 743 -44.32 -26.50 -34.82
C GLU A 743 -44.75 -25.13 -35.43
N ARG A 744 -43.84 -24.39 -36.08
CA ARG A 744 -44.14 -23.11 -36.77
C ARG A 744 -44.62 -23.24 -38.21
N LEU A 745 -44.80 -24.45 -38.75
CA LEU A 745 -45.48 -24.64 -40.03
C LEU A 745 -46.97 -24.24 -39.88
N PRO A 746 -47.54 -23.36 -40.73
CA PRO A 746 -48.88 -22.86 -40.52
C PRO A 746 -49.90 -24.00 -40.69
N ALA A 747 -50.78 -24.16 -39.70
CA ALA A 747 -51.96 -25.00 -39.83
C ALA A 747 -52.77 -24.54 -41.04
N ILE A 748 -52.90 -25.42 -42.05
CA ILE A 748 -53.76 -25.22 -43.21
C ILE A 748 -55.20 -25.10 -42.71
N ALA A 749 -55.78 -23.91 -42.84
CA ALA A 749 -57.19 -23.67 -42.54
C ALA A 749 -58.10 -24.41 -43.55
N PRO A 750 -59.19 -25.07 -43.12
CA PRO A 750 -60.15 -25.63 -44.05
C PRO A 750 -61.01 -24.53 -44.68
N ALA A 751 -61.31 -24.73 -45.97
CA ALA A 751 -61.98 -23.79 -46.86
C ALA A 751 -63.38 -23.35 -46.37
N SER A 752 -63.62 -22.04 -46.39
CA SER A 752 -64.93 -21.40 -46.21
C SER A 752 -65.60 -21.19 -47.57
N VAL A 753 -66.85 -21.63 -47.69
CA VAL A 753 -67.75 -21.41 -48.84
C VAL A 753 -68.31 -19.98 -48.79
N ALA A 754 -68.48 -19.37 -49.96
CA ALA A 754 -68.89 -17.98 -50.19
C ALA A 754 -70.42 -17.79 -50.21
N GLU A 755 -70.92 -16.58 -49.87
CA GLU A 755 -71.84 -15.71 -50.65
C GLU A 755 -72.23 -14.38 -49.90
N PRO A 756 -72.85 -13.34 -50.52
CA PRO A 756 -72.17 -12.06 -50.88
C PRO A 756 -72.75 -10.75 -50.28
N GLU A 757 -72.06 -9.64 -50.64
CA GLU A 757 -72.27 -8.17 -50.50
C GLU A 757 -73.71 -7.59 -50.46
N PRO A 758 -73.96 -6.34 -49.94
CA PRO A 758 -73.38 -5.09 -50.49
C PRO A 758 -73.08 -3.91 -49.52
N ALA A 759 -72.28 -2.96 -50.04
CA ALA A 759 -71.98 -1.62 -49.51
C ALA A 759 -73.11 -0.60 -49.83
N PRO A 760 -72.96 0.75 -49.68
CA PRO A 760 -72.01 1.59 -48.91
C PRO A 760 -72.72 2.75 -48.12
N LEU A 761 -71.99 3.54 -47.32
CA LEU A 761 -71.90 5.03 -47.42
C LEU A 761 -71.37 5.74 -46.16
N THR A 762 -70.85 6.93 -46.42
CA THR A 762 -69.88 7.77 -45.72
C THR A 762 -70.44 8.85 -44.78
N ALA A 763 -69.74 9.04 -43.65
CA ALA A 763 -69.29 10.32 -43.03
C ALA A 763 -70.34 11.29 -42.41
N PRO A 764 -69.93 12.41 -41.76
CA PRO A 764 -69.28 12.49 -40.43
C PRO A 764 -69.92 13.58 -39.51
N SER A 765 -69.30 13.83 -38.34
CA SER A 765 -69.16 15.16 -37.66
C SER A 765 -69.81 15.37 -36.28
N ALA A 766 -68.92 15.79 -35.37
CA ALA A 766 -69.04 16.79 -34.29
C ALA A 766 -69.87 16.55 -33.00
N ALA A 767 -69.14 16.77 -31.90
CA ALA A 767 -69.45 16.98 -30.49
C ALA A 767 -70.44 18.19 -30.25
N PRO A 768 -70.84 18.61 -29.01
CA PRO A 768 -70.13 18.40 -27.72
C PRO A 768 -70.94 18.36 -26.39
N LEU A 769 -70.17 18.29 -25.28
CA LEU A 769 -70.43 18.73 -23.89
C LEU A 769 -71.33 17.88 -22.96
N THR A 770 -70.72 17.28 -21.92
CA THR A 770 -70.73 17.75 -20.50
C THR A 770 -70.33 16.63 -19.51
N ALA A 771 -69.60 17.03 -18.45
CA ALA A 771 -69.17 16.23 -17.28
C ALA A 771 -70.37 15.93 -16.32
N PRO A 772 -70.24 15.26 -15.13
CA PRO A 772 -69.02 14.96 -14.37
C PRO A 772 -68.94 13.64 -13.55
N ALA A 773 -67.74 13.44 -12.98
CA ALA A 773 -67.41 12.89 -11.66
C ALA A 773 -67.74 11.42 -11.30
N ALA A 774 -66.67 10.65 -11.05
CA ALA A 774 -66.31 10.13 -9.71
C ALA A 774 -65.00 9.31 -9.80
N ALA A 775 -64.06 9.58 -8.90
CA ALA A 775 -62.79 8.87 -8.76
C ALA A 775 -62.89 7.76 -7.69
N PRO A 776 -62.04 6.72 -7.74
CA PRO A 776 -61.65 5.94 -6.58
C PRO A 776 -60.19 6.21 -6.16
N GLU A 777 -59.93 6.05 -4.86
CA GLU A 777 -58.65 6.18 -4.15
C GLU A 777 -57.55 5.19 -4.61
N PRO A 778 -56.28 5.51 -4.35
CA PRO A 778 -55.27 4.53 -3.95
C PRO A 778 -54.72 4.76 -2.53
N ALA A 779 -54.13 3.67 -2.02
CA ALA A 779 -53.59 3.38 -0.70
C ALA A 779 -52.32 4.19 -0.30
N PRO A 780 -51.85 4.09 0.97
CA PRO A 780 -51.19 5.18 1.68
C PRO A 780 -49.65 5.18 1.69
N GLU A 781 -49.07 6.38 1.82
CA GLU A 781 -47.69 6.67 2.22
C GLU A 781 -47.57 7.05 3.72
N PRO A 782 -46.37 6.97 4.33
CA PRO A 782 -46.15 7.04 5.77
C PRO A 782 -46.09 8.47 6.36
N ALA A 783 -46.33 8.54 7.67
CA ALA A 783 -46.49 9.75 8.48
C ALA A 783 -45.22 10.62 8.68
N PRO A 784 -45.37 11.93 9.00
CA PRO A 784 -44.28 12.90 9.08
C PRO A 784 -43.70 13.09 10.51
N VAL A 785 -42.46 13.59 10.55
CA VAL A 785 -41.77 14.13 11.74
C VAL A 785 -42.27 15.56 12.03
N PRO A 786 -42.44 15.99 13.30
CA PRO A 786 -42.78 17.37 13.62
C PRO A 786 -41.55 18.24 13.94
N GLU A 787 -41.51 19.43 13.34
CA GLU A 787 -40.69 20.59 13.73
C GLU A 787 -41.46 21.48 14.72
N SER A 788 -40.78 22.02 15.73
CA SER A 788 -40.99 23.42 16.19
C SER A 788 -39.80 23.93 17.03
N ALA A 789 -39.43 25.18 16.74
CA ALA A 789 -38.29 26.02 17.19
C ALA A 789 -38.49 26.61 18.63
N PRO A 790 -37.73 27.61 19.19
CA PRO A 790 -36.67 28.46 18.60
C PRO A 790 -35.44 28.89 19.45
N ALA A 791 -34.43 29.38 18.72
CA ALA A 791 -33.46 30.47 18.96
C ALA A 791 -33.03 30.92 20.38
N ALA A 792 -31.70 30.88 20.62
CA ALA A 792 -30.99 31.78 21.55
C ALA A 792 -29.56 32.14 21.07
N LYS A 793 -29.41 33.45 20.80
CA LYS A 793 -28.24 34.36 20.75
C LYS A 793 -26.82 33.81 20.95
N ARG A 794 -25.95 34.06 19.95
CA ARG A 794 -24.48 34.16 20.06
C ARG A 794 -24.04 35.64 19.99
N PRO A 795 -23.02 36.09 20.74
CA PRO A 795 -22.49 37.44 20.62
C PRO A 795 -21.38 37.53 19.56
N ALA A 796 -21.34 38.69 18.90
CA ALA A 796 -20.34 39.09 17.91
C ALA A 796 -19.05 39.59 18.57
N ARG A 797 -17.89 39.36 17.94
CA ARG A 797 -16.71 40.23 18.11
C ARG A 797 -15.80 40.27 16.88
N ALA A 798 -15.79 41.46 16.27
CA ALA A 798 -14.69 42.20 15.66
C ALA A 798 -13.81 41.53 14.57
N GLN A 799 -14.13 41.86 13.31
CA GLN A 799 -13.13 42.04 12.26
C GLN A 799 -12.44 43.40 12.44
N ALA A 800 -11.11 43.41 12.50
CA ALA A 800 -10.27 44.60 12.39
C ALA A 800 -9.48 44.53 11.08
N SER A 801 -9.57 45.62 10.31
CA SER A 801 -8.86 45.83 9.06
C SER A 801 -7.37 46.12 9.26
N ARG A 802 -6.55 45.77 8.24
CA ARG A 802 -5.29 46.43 7.81
C ARG A 802 -4.78 45.67 6.58
N ALA A 803 -5.02 46.15 5.36
CA ALA A 803 -4.24 47.15 4.62
C ALA A 803 -2.95 46.57 3.99
N HIS A 804 -3.04 46.27 2.67
CA HIS A 804 -1.92 46.13 1.75
C HIS A 804 -1.18 47.47 1.55
N PRO A 805 0.14 47.45 1.31
CA PRO A 805 0.79 48.50 0.54
C PRO A 805 1.24 47.99 -0.84
N SER A 806 0.76 48.67 -1.89
CA SER A 806 1.31 48.62 -3.24
C SER A 806 2.61 49.45 -3.36
N PRO A 807 3.41 49.26 -4.42
CA PRO A 807 4.83 49.60 -4.43
C PRO A 807 5.10 51.03 -4.92
N ARG A 808 6.22 51.62 -4.50
CA ARG A 808 6.74 52.88 -5.04
C ARG A 808 8.07 52.69 -5.77
N LYS A 809 8.09 53.17 -7.02
CA LYS A 809 9.24 53.32 -7.92
C LYS A 809 10.22 54.40 -7.46
N LYS A 810 11.50 54.17 -7.79
CA LYS A 810 12.56 55.12 -8.20
C LYS A 810 12.86 56.33 -7.30
N ARG A 811 14.03 56.30 -6.66
CA ARG A 811 15.22 57.06 -7.08
C ARG A 811 16.48 56.37 -6.56
#